data_AF-A0A7L3LT44-F1
#
_entry.id   AF-A0A7L3LT44-F1
#
_cell.length_a   1.000
_cell.length_b   1.000
_cell.length_c   1.000
_cell.angle_alpha   90.00
_cell.angle_beta   90.00
_cell.angle_gamma   90.00
#
_symmetry.space_group_name_H-M   'P 1'
#
loop_
_entity.id
_entity.type
_entity.pdbx_description
1 polymer ?
#
loop_
_entity_poly.entity_id
_entity_poly.type
_entity_poly.pdbx_seq_one_letter_code
_entity_poly.pdbx_strand_id
1 'polypeptide(L)'
;CTDLHPLDILSEVVPTGGVRVLRVQGVSGLQLVTPRPHALAFPASRLFLHCHHFPEEFSIIVTLRVPTIPTKRNEYIFTLMVEESPNVLVGLRYGPDKLHFLFWSQELAQGWQTRVTFHNVSLSDSRWHTLILAVSGHSFSLTVDCGVSKDLVVEVPFPASLSVRRASFYLGNRRRRKGLFTGLLRQLVLLPGADATPQICTSLNLKEATLSVPTILLDVPMKPVSNEVLKYTYETDMKVTLGSHLPCTKEEKTQLWFDASRRGLYLCNGSAWISMLEVKQRLDYVEEYQNLGTNSETMGVEIFTIPKVGLFAATANRYSPPGSAIYKWTNGKFVPYQNIPTYQAQSWKYFTIGKKIFLAVANFEQNDRGQEFSVIYKWSHRKEKFITYQRITTHSARDWEAFIIEGEAFLAVVNHREGNNHNIDSVIYRWNPRTGLFETNQTIPTSGAYDWEFFTIGPYSFLAVANTFNGTSTKIYSHIYIWLRGSFQLFQSIPTFGAADWEVFCIGDRVFLAVANSHSYDSEMPAPSNFYAINSSIYELNITAQMFVKFQDLLTYSALDWEFFSVGDDSFLVVANSFDGFTFSVNSIIYRWQGYEGFVAAHHLPTLGCRDWEAFHTSEGSYLLYSSAKEPLSKVLKLKTT
;
A
#
# COMPACT_ATOMS: atom_id res chain seq x y z
N CYS A 1 14.35 -12.21 -21.90
CA CYS A 1 13.43 -11.66 -20.89
C CYS A 1 13.74 -12.39 -19.58
N THR A 2 14.65 -11.86 -18.76
CA THR A 2 15.21 -12.58 -17.59
C THR A 2 14.70 -12.04 -16.25
N ASP A 3 14.05 -10.86 -16.25
CA ASP A 3 13.54 -10.18 -15.04
C ASP A 3 12.00 -10.18 -14.95
N LEU A 4 11.38 -11.34 -15.15
CA LEU A 4 9.93 -11.50 -15.08
C LEU A 4 9.56 -12.27 -13.80
N HIS A 5 8.65 -11.72 -12.99
CA HIS A 5 8.00 -12.43 -11.88
C HIS A 5 7.33 -13.73 -12.35
N PRO A 6 7.01 -14.69 -11.45
CA PRO A 6 6.28 -15.89 -11.82
C PRO A 6 4.97 -15.53 -12.55
N LEU A 7 4.84 -15.97 -13.80
CA LEU A 7 3.70 -15.69 -14.66
C LEU A 7 2.65 -16.78 -14.48
N ASP A 8 1.55 -16.48 -13.78
CA ASP A 8 0.43 -17.41 -13.61
C ASP A 8 -0.41 -17.48 -14.90
N ILE A 9 -0.22 -18.56 -15.66
CA ILE A 9 -0.94 -18.80 -16.92
C ILE A 9 -2.39 -19.20 -16.63
N LEU A 10 -2.66 -19.77 -15.45
CA LEU A 10 -3.98 -20.28 -15.10
C LEU A 10 -4.94 -19.14 -14.69
N SER A 11 -4.43 -18.11 -14.00
CA SER A 11 -5.22 -16.94 -13.55
C SER A 11 -5.84 -16.15 -14.72
N GLU A 12 -5.15 -16.07 -15.86
CA GLU A 12 -5.60 -15.35 -17.06
C GLU A 12 -6.87 -15.93 -17.71
N VAL A 13 -7.15 -17.21 -17.46
CA VAL A 13 -8.29 -17.93 -18.07
C VAL A 13 -9.54 -17.91 -17.19
N VAL A 14 -9.37 -17.72 -15.88
CA VAL A 14 -10.49 -17.65 -14.91
C VAL A 14 -11.56 -16.60 -15.28
N PRO A 15 -11.23 -15.37 -15.74
CA PRO A 15 -12.23 -14.35 -16.08
C PRO A 15 -13.04 -14.64 -17.35
N THR A 16 -12.58 -15.56 -18.20
CA THR A 16 -13.12 -15.74 -19.57
C THR A 16 -14.30 -16.72 -19.67
N GLY A 17 -14.70 -17.34 -18.56
CA GLY A 17 -15.72 -18.39 -18.52
C GLY A 17 -15.25 -19.73 -19.10
N GLY A 18 -16.00 -20.81 -18.86
CA GLY A 18 -15.64 -22.16 -19.36
C GLY A 18 -14.67 -22.95 -18.46
N VAL A 19 -14.62 -22.64 -17.18
CA VAL A 19 -13.93 -23.42 -16.16
C VAL A 19 -14.88 -23.72 -15.01
N ARG A 20 -14.78 -24.91 -14.39
CA ARG A 20 -15.52 -25.28 -13.18
C ARG A 20 -14.54 -25.53 -12.05
N VAL A 21 -14.79 -24.97 -10.88
CA VAL A 21 -14.01 -25.28 -9.68
C VAL A 21 -14.54 -26.57 -9.07
N LEU A 22 -13.66 -27.53 -8.85
CA LEU A 22 -13.97 -28.79 -8.19
C LEU A 22 -13.01 -29.00 -7.02
N ARG A 23 -13.56 -29.42 -5.88
CA ARG A 23 -12.78 -29.73 -4.69
C ARG A 23 -12.65 -31.24 -4.53
N VAL A 24 -11.42 -31.73 -4.45
CA VAL A 24 -11.12 -33.16 -4.31
C VAL A 24 -10.06 -33.36 -3.25
N GLN A 25 -10.37 -34.16 -2.22
CA GLN A 25 -9.48 -34.45 -1.08
C GLN A 25 -9.00 -33.18 -0.35
N GLY A 26 -9.91 -32.21 -0.16
CA GLY A 26 -9.60 -30.95 0.53
C GLY A 26 -8.99 -29.85 -0.35
N VAL A 27 -8.43 -30.22 -1.51
CA VAL A 27 -7.73 -29.33 -2.44
C VAL A 27 -8.65 -28.91 -3.59
N SER A 28 -8.70 -27.61 -3.86
CA SER A 28 -9.49 -27.03 -4.96
C SER A 28 -8.69 -26.99 -6.28
N GLY A 29 -9.35 -27.34 -7.39
CA GLY A 29 -8.78 -27.33 -8.74
C GLY A 29 -9.77 -26.91 -9.83
N LEU A 30 -9.26 -26.39 -10.94
CA LEU A 30 -10.03 -26.00 -12.11
C LEU A 30 -10.16 -27.17 -13.09
N GLN A 31 -11.40 -27.54 -13.38
CA GLN A 31 -11.76 -28.37 -14.52
C GLN A 31 -12.01 -27.47 -15.74
N LEU A 32 -11.33 -27.77 -16.85
CA LEU A 32 -11.50 -27.04 -18.10
C LEU A 32 -12.77 -27.55 -18.81
N VAL A 33 -13.77 -26.68 -18.98
CA VAL A 33 -15.06 -27.01 -19.61
C VAL A 33 -15.24 -26.17 -20.85
N THR A 34 -14.86 -26.69 -22.02
CA THR A 34 -14.95 -25.94 -23.28
C THR A 34 -16.42 -25.58 -23.62
N PRO A 35 -16.85 -24.31 -23.52
CA PRO A 35 -18.15 -23.90 -23.99
C PRO A 35 -18.09 -23.84 -25.53
N ARG A 36 -19.07 -24.41 -26.22
CA ARG A 36 -19.17 -24.18 -27.67
C ARG A 36 -19.36 -22.67 -27.91
N PRO A 37 -18.63 -22.01 -28.84
CA PRO A 37 -17.68 -22.56 -29.81
C PRO A 37 -16.19 -22.24 -29.54
N HIS A 38 -15.82 -21.64 -28.40
CA HIS A 38 -14.47 -21.09 -28.19
C HIS A 38 -13.58 -21.97 -27.29
N ALA A 39 -12.32 -22.17 -27.71
CA ALA A 39 -11.29 -22.80 -26.88
C ALA A 39 -10.81 -21.81 -25.80
N LEU A 40 -10.52 -22.30 -24.59
CA LEU A 40 -9.96 -21.49 -23.51
C LEU A 40 -8.58 -20.96 -23.91
N ALA A 41 -8.51 -19.67 -24.23
CA ALA A 41 -7.34 -19.05 -24.82
C ALA A 41 -7.25 -17.56 -24.49
N PHE A 42 -6.02 -17.05 -24.45
CA PHE A 42 -5.73 -15.63 -24.29
C PHE A 42 -4.44 -15.25 -25.04
N PRO A 43 -4.30 -13.98 -25.50
CA PRO A 43 -3.12 -13.56 -26.22
C PRO A 43 -1.89 -13.50 -25.31
N ALA A 44 -0.73 -13.91 -25.83
CA ALA A 44 0.53 -13.92 -25.08
C ALA A 44 0.94 -12.52 -24.60
N SER A 45 0.47 -11.46 -25.26
CA SER A 45 0.68 -10.07 -24.83
C SER A 45 0.12 -9.74 -23.45
N ARG A 46 -0.76 -10.56 -22.86
CA ARG A 46 -1.19 -10.39 -21.46
C ARG A 46 -0.11 -10.73 -20.44
N LEU A 47 0.74 -11.72 -20.75
CA LEU A 47 1.84 -12.14 -19.87
C LEU A 47 3.18 -11.51 -20.28
N PHE A 48 3.34 -11.19 -21.58
CA PHE A 48 4.56 -10.65 -22.17
C PHE A 48 4.37 -9.19 -22.58
N LEU A 49 4.17 -8.31 -21.60
CA LEU A 49 3.82 -6.88 -21.80
C LEU A 49 4.98 -6.06 -22.41
N HIS A 50 6.19 -6.24 -21.87
CA HIS A 50 7.35 -5.39 -22.22
C HIS A 50 8.42 -6.13 -23.05
N CYS A 51 8.27 -7.45 -23.24
CA CYS A 51 9.25 -8.28 -23.93
C CYS A 51 8.56 -9.33 -24.78
N HIS A 52 8.69 -9.26 -26.12
CA HIS A 52 7.98 -10.16 -27.03
C HIS A 52 8.73 -11.46 -27.36
N HIS A 53 9.58 -11.94 -26.44
CA HIS A 53 10.31 -13.20 -26.59
C HIS A 53 10.01 -14.14 -25.42
N PHE A 54 9.97 -15.44 -25.67
CA PHE A 54 9.93 -16.45 -24.61
C PHE A 54 11.30 -16.49 -23.90
N PRO A 55 11.36 -16.65 -22.57
CA PRO A 55 12.64 -16.75 -21.86
C PRO A 55 13.50 -17.93 -22.35
N GLU A 56 14.81 -17.73 -22.45
CA GLU A 56 15.78 -18.77 -22.84
C GLU A 56 16.02 -19.79 -21.72
N GLU A 57 15.98 -19.33 -20.47
CA GLU A 57 16.05 -20.15 -19.26
C GLU A 57 14.78 -19.95 -18.45
N PHE A 58 14.13 -21.04 -18.03
CA PHE A 58 12.87 -20.97 -17.30
C PHE A 58 12.50 -22.28 -16.61
N SER A 59 11.55 -22.20 -15.68
CA SER A 59 10.81 -23.33 -15.14
C SER A 59 9.32 -23.24 -15.46
N ILE A 60 8.70 -24.36 -15.83
CA ILE A 60 7.24 -24.51 -15.89
C ILE A 60 6.80 -25.36 -14.70
N ILE A 61 5.92 -24.80 -13.88
CA ILE A 61 5.40 -25.45 -12.68
C ILE A 61 3.94 -25.78 -12.90
N VAL A 62 3.57 -27.06 -12.74
CA VAL A 62 2.20 -27.52 -12.94
C VAL A 62 1.75 -28.40 -11.77
N THR A 63 0.66 -28.02 -11.11
CA THR A 63 -0.02 -28.91 -10.14
C THR A 63 -1.33 -29.38 -10.74
N LEU A 64 -1.44 -30.69 -10.93
CA LEU A 64 -2.54 -31.31 -11.66
C LEU A 64 -3.02 -32.59 -11.00
N ARG A 65 -4.27 -32.94 -11.27
CA ARG A 65 -4.86 -34.24 -10.96
C ARG A 65 -5.52 -34.81 -12.20
N VAL A 66 -5.05 -35.97 -12.65
CA VAL A 66 -5.48 -36.54 -13.92
C VAL A 66 -6.17 -37.89 -13.71
N PRO A 67 -7.38 -38.09 -14.27
CA PRO A 67 -8.05 -39.39 -14.23
C PRO A 67 -7.30 -40.43 -15.07
N THR A 68 -7.55 -41.71 -14.84
CA THR A 68 -6.94 -42.78 -15.63
C THR A 68 -7.30 -42.65 -17.12
N ILE A 69 -6.29 -42.49 -17.98
CA ILE A 69 -6.46 -42.26 -19.41
C ILE A 69 -6.23 -43.55 -20.23
N PRO A 70 -6.91 -43.73 -21.38
CA PRO A 70 -6.67 -44.85 -22.28
C PRO A 70 -5.23 -44.88 -22.84
N THR A 71 -4.64 -46.07 -23.01
CA THR A 71 -3.24 -46.31 -23.39
C THR A 71 -2.77 -45.74 -24.74
N LYS A 72 -3.67 -45.13 -25.54
CA LYS A 72 -3.35 -44.50 -26.85
C LYS A 72 -3.67 -43.00 -26.92
N ARG A 73 -3.97 -42.35 -25.79
CA ARG A 73 -4.43 -40.95 -25.75
C ARG A 73 -3.34 -40.04 -25.18
N ASN A 74 -3.02 -38.96 -25.91
CA ASN A 74 -2.16 -37.88 -25.42
C ASN A 74 -3.02 -36.63 -25.24
N GLU A 75 -2.85 -35.93 -24.13
CA GLU A 75 -3.59 -34.70 -23.80
C GLU A 75 -2.63 -33.54 -23.56
N TYR A 76 -3.01 -32.35 -24.03
CA TYR A 76 -2.22 -31.13 -23.85
C TYR A 76 -2.58 -30.48 -22.52
N ILE A 77 -1.59 -30.13 -21.70
CA ILE A 77 -1.79 -29.28 -20.51
C ILE A 77 -1.97 -27.84 -20.97
N PHE A 78 -1.04 -27.34 -21.81
CA PHE A 78 -1.17 -26.06 -22.49
C PHE A 78 -0.39 -26.06 -23.81
N THR A 79 -0.73 -25.14 -24.70
CA THR A 79 0.06 -24.81 -25.89
C THR A 79 0.13 -23.30 -26.12
N LEU A 80 1.26 -22.84 -26.65
CA LEU A 80 1.47 -21.49 -27.16
C LEU A 80 1.58 -21.58 -28.68
N MET A 81 0.71 -20.87 -29.40
CA MET A 81 0.59 -21.00 -30.85
C MET A 81 0.53 -19.62 -31.52
N VAL A 82 1.18 -19.47 -32.67
CA VAL A 82 1.07 -18.27 -33.52
C VAL A 82 -0.36 -18.15 -34.03
N GLU A 83 -0.96 -16.97 -33.99
CA GLU A 83 -2.24 -16.64 -34.62
C GLU A 83 -2.27 -17.10 -36.08
N GLU A 84 -3.40 -17.66 -36.52
CA GLU A 84 -3.64 -18.06 -37.92
C GLU A 84 -2.73 -19.19 -38.47
N SER A 85 -1.77 -19.71 -37.69
CA SER A 85 -0.93 -20.86 -38.02
C SER A 85 -1.24 -22.10 -37.15
N PRO A 86 -1.10 -23.34 -37.68
CA PRO A 86 -1.22 -24.55 -36.89
C PRO A 86 0.02 -24.85 -36.03
N ASN A 87 1.08 -24.04 -36.12
CA ASN A 87 2.36 -24.30 -35.47
C ASN A 87 2.29 -24.06 -33.95
N VAL A 88 2.87 -24.98 -33.19
CA VAL A 88 3.01 -24.89 -31.73
C VAL A 88 4.41 -24.40 -31.42
N LEU A 89 4.50 -23.21 -30.83
CA LEU A 89 5.76 -22.60 -30.42
C LEU A 89 6.31 -23.26 -29.16
N VAL A 90 5.46 -23.46 -28.16
CA VAL A 90 5.76 -24.16 -26.92
C VAL A 90 4.54 -25.00 -26.54
N GLY A 91 4.72 -26.21 -26.03
CA GLY A 91 3.60 -27.00 -25.56
C GLY A 91 4.00 -28.10 -24.61
N LEU A 92 3.19 -28.31 -23.58
CA LEU A 92 3.36 -29.40 -22.64
C LEU A 92 2.19 -30.37 -22.80
N ARG A 93 2.49 -31.64 -23.04
CA ARG A 93 1.48 -32.69 -23.16
C ARG A 93 1.94 -33.95 -22.45
N TYR A 94 1.00 -34.71 -21.92
CA TYR A 94 1.28 -35.97 -21.26
C TYR A 94 0.57 -37.12 -21.99
N GLY A 95 1.10 -38.31 -21.80
CA GLY A 95 0.53 -39.57 -22.27
C GLY A 95 0.75 -40.68 -21.23
N PRO A 96 0.41 -41.92 -21.56
CA PRO A 96 0.63 -43.06 -20.68
C PRO A 96 2.14 -43.20 -20.38
N ASP A 97 2.48 -42.96 -19.12
CA ASP A 97 3.82 -43.08 -18.55
C ASP A 97 4.90 -42.19 -19.21
N LYS A 98 4.47 -41.10 -19.87
CA LYS A 98 5.36 -40.17 -20.60
C LYS A 98 4.90 -38.72 -20.48
N LEU A 99 5.85 -37.80 -20.34
CA LEU A 99 5.65 -36.36 -20.49
C LEU A 99 6.43 -35.85 -21.70
N HIS A 100 5.79 -35.04 -22.53
CA HIS A 100 6.41 -34.45 -23.71
C HIS A 100 6.42 -32.93 -23.61
N PHE A 101 7.61 -32.35 -23.70
CA PHE A 101 7.81 -30.92 -23.92
C PHE A 101 8.10 -30.67 -25.39
N LEU A 102 7.39 -29.72 -25.98
CA LEU A 102 7.46 -29.39 -27.40
C LEU A 102 7.88 -27.94 -27.56
N PHE A 103 8.82 -27.67 -28.45
CA PHE A 103 9.19 -26.31 -28.82
C PHE A 103 9.53 -26.20 -30.30
N TRP A 104 9.37 -25.00 -30.85
CA TRP A 104 9.70 -24.70 -32.25
C TRP A 104 11.17 -24.29 -32.38
N SER A 105 11.93 -24.91 -33.28
CA SER A 105 13.31 -24.52 -33.58
C SER A 105 13.47 -24.09 -35.04
N GLN A 106 14.20 -22.98 -35.26
CA GLN A 106 14.37 -22.34 -36.57
C GLN A 106 15.70 -22.71 -37.25
N GLU A 107 16.62 -23.38 -36.56
CA GLU A 107 17.99 -23.66 -37.04
C GLU A 107 18.09 -24.81 -38.05
N LEU A 108 17.03 -25.62 -38.20
CA LEU A 108 16.93 -26.62 -39.25
C LEU A 108 16.14 -26.01 -40.41
N ALA A 109 16.68 -26.12 -41.65
CA ALA A 109 16.31 -25.36 -42.86
C ALA A 109 14.83 -25.39 -43.35
N GLN A 110 13.88 -25.91 -42.56
CA GLN A 110 12.44 -25.79 -42.78
C GLN A 110 11.58 -25.55 -41.52
N GLY A 111 12.19 -25.23 -40.36
CA GLY A 111 11.46 -25.00 -39.10
C GLY A 111 10.69 -26.24 -38.64
N TRP A 112 11.34 -27.09 -37.83
CA TRP A 112 10.72 -28.32 -37.33
C TRP A 112 10.39 -28.20 -35.83
N GLN A 113 9.32 -28.89 -35.40
CA GLN A 113 8.93 -28.96 -34.00
C GLN A 113 9.76 -30.02 -33.25
N THR A 114 10.61 -29.59 -32.32
CA THR A 114 11.41 -30.47 -31.46
C THR A 114 10.55 -31.03 -30.32
N ARG A 115 10.79 -32.30 -29.96
CA ARG A 115 10.06 -32.99 -28.88
C ARG A 115 11.02 -33.66 -27.91
N VAL A 116 11.06 -33.15 -26.69
CA VAL A 116 11.74 -33.77 -25.55
C VAL A 116 10.76 -34.70 -24.84
N THR A 117 11.17 -35.94 -24.57
CA THR A 117 10.29 -36.97 -23.97
C THR A 117 10.90 -37.52 -22.69
N PHE A 118 10.21 -37.31 -21.58
CA PHE A 118 10.53 -37.93 -20.29
C PHE A 118 9.73 -39.22 -20.16
N HIS A 119 10.45 -40.33 -20.01
CA HIS A 119 9.87 -41.67 -19.83
C HIS A 119 9.64 -41.98 -18.34
N ASN A 120 8.76 -42.96 -18.06
CA ASN A 120 8.42 -43.43 -16.71
C ASN A 120 7.78 -42.32 -15.84
N VAL A 121 6.93 -41.48 -16.45
CA VAL A 121 6.22 -40.38 -15.78
C VAL A 121 4.74 -40.72 -15.67
N SER A 122 4.35 -41.29 -14.53
CA SER A 122 2.99 -41.74 -14.25
C SER A 122 2.18 -40.66 -13.55
N LEU A 123 1.30 -39.96 -14.29
CA LEU A 123 0.44 -38.88 -13.76
C LEU A 123 -1.05 -39.25 -13.68
N SER A 124 -1.45 -40.39 -14.27
CA SER A 124 -2.85 -40.76 -14.47
C SER A 124 -3.37 -41.76 -13.42
N ASP A 125 -3.01 -41.53 -12.16
CA ASP A 125 -3.37 -42.35 -10.99
C ASP A 125 -4.54 -41.74 -10.17
N SER A 126 -5.14 -40.65 -10.66
CA SER A 126 -6.17 -39.88 -9.97
C SER A 126 -5.74 -39.21 -8.66
N ARG A 127 -4.43 -39.01 -8.45
CA ARG A 127 -3.85 -38.23 -7.34
C ARG A 127 -3.36 -36.87 -7.83
N TRP A 128 -3.06 -35.99 -6.89
CA TRP A 128 -2.44 -34.69 -7.17
C TRP A 128 -0.94 -34.88 -7.34
N HIS A 129 -0.39 -34.29 -8.40
CA HIS A 129 1.03 -34.24 -8.68
C HIS A 129 1.47 -32.80 -8.95
N THR A 130 2.68 -32.45 -8.49
CA THR A 130 3.36 -31.20 -8.83
C THR A 130 4.58 -31.50 -9.70
N LEU A 131 4.60 -30.90 -10.89
CA LEU A 131 5.64 -31.03 -11.90
C LEU A 131 6.45 -29.73 -11.94
N ILE A 132 7.77 -29.86 -11.98
CA ILE A 132 8.70 -28.76 -12.21
C ILE A 132 9.55 -29.15 -13.41
N LEU A 133 9.36 -28.47 -14.54
CA LEU A 133 10.18 -28.64 -15.75
C LEU A 133 11.11 -27.43 -15.86
N ALA A 134 12.39 -27.62 -15.56
CA ALA A 134 13.42 -26.59 -15.73
C ALA A 134 14.14 -26.77 -17.08
N VAL A 135 14.38 -25.66 -17.79
CA VAL A 135 15.02 -25.61 -19.10
C VAL A 135 16.11 -24.55 -19.10
N SER A 136 17.32 -24.93 -19.50
CA SER A 136 18.44 -24.02 -19.76
C SER A 136 19.25 -24.55 -20.94
N GLY A 137 19.13 -23.88 -22.09
CA GLY A 137 19.81 -24.26 -23.34
C GLY A 137 19.54 -25.71 -23.78
N HIS A 138 20.56 -26.56 -23.67
CA HIS A 138 20.49 -27.99 -24.01
C HIS A 138 19.97 -28.89 -22.88
N SER A 139 19.88 -28.37 -21.66
CA SER A 139 19.54 -29.13 -20.46
C SER A 139 18.07 -28.99 -20.11
N PHE A 140 17.40 -30.13 -19.93
CA PHE A 140 16.00 -30.24 -19.55
C PHE A 140 15.87 -31.14 -18.33
N SER A 141 15.42 -30.58 -17.21
CA SER A 141 15.23 -31.31 -15.96
C SER A 141 13.74 -31.39 -15.63
N LEU A 142 13.25 -32.59 -15.31
CA LEU A 142 11.89 -32.81 -14.81
C LEU A 142 11.92 -33.39 -13.40
N THR A 143 11.37 -32.63 -12.47
CA THR A 143 11.13 -33.06 -11.09
C THR A 143 9.63 -33.27 -10.88
N VAL A 144 9.25 -34.42 -10.31
CA VAL A 144 7.86 -34.76 -9.99
C VAL A 144 7.75 -34.98 -8.49
N ASP A 145 6.82 -34.28 -7.84
CA ASP A 145 6.55 -34.36 -6.39
C ASP A 145 7.82 -34.24 -5.53
N CYS A 146 8.75 -33.37 -5.94
CA CYS A 146 10.07 -33.19 -5.30
C CYS A 146 10.90 -34.47 -5.14
N GLY A 147 10.65 -35.47 -5.99
CA GLY A 147 11.49 -36.67 -6.12
C GLY A 147 12.79 -36.39 -6.88
N VAL A 148 13.51 -37.46 -7.22
CA VAL A 148 14.76 -37.37 -7.98
C VAL A 148 14.49 -36.77 -9.37
N SER A 149 15.24 -35.74 -9.74
CA SER A 149 15.15 -35.08 -11.04
C SER A 149 15.53 -36.04 -12.17
N LYS A 150 14.80 -35.94 -13.29
CA LYS A 150 15.14 -36.61 -14.54
C LYS A 150 15.76 -35.59 -15.48
N ASP A 151 17.07 -35.66 -15.66
CA ASP A 151 17.83 -34.73 -16.49
C ASP A 151 18.06 -35.32 -17.88
N LEU A 152 17.80 -34.53 -18.92
CA LEU A 152 18.02 -34.87 -20.32
C LEU A 152 18.83 -33.76 -20.97
N VAL A 153 19.88 -34.14 -21.70
CA VAL A 153 20.61 -33.24 -22.60
C VAL A 153 20.22 -33.58 -24.03
N VAL A 154 19.78 -32.59 -24.79
CA VAL A 154 19.30 -32.77 -26.17
C VAL A 154 20.20 -32.04 -27.18
N GLU A 155 20.28 -32.58 -28.40
CA GLU A 155 21.13 -32.03 -29.47
C GLU A 155 20.69 -30.62 -29.89
N VAL A 156 19.38 -30.35 -29.93
CA VAL A 156 18.82 -29.05 -30.32
C VAL A 156 18.45 -28.28 -29.04
N PRO A 157 19.08 -27.13 -28.76
CA PRO A 157 18.79 -26.35 -27.56
C PRO A 157 17.43 -25.65 -27.67
N PHE A 158 16.90 -25.20 -26.54
CA PHE A 158 15.78 -24.28 -26.55
C PHE A 158 16.22 -22.94 -27.17
N PRO A 159 15.47 -22.37 -28.14
CA PRO A 159 15.87 -21.16 -28.86
C PRO A 159 15.85 -19.90 -27.99
N ALA A 160 16.98 -19.19 -27.94
CA ALA A 160 17.14 -17.92 -27.22
C ALA A 160 16.25 -16.78 -27.72
N SER A 161 15.84 -16.82 -29.00
CA SER A 161 15.10 -15.75 -29.68
C SER A 161 13.67 -16.13 -30.09
N LEU A 162 13.01 -17.03 -29.34
CA LEU A 162 11.65 -17.48 -29.67
C LEU A 162 10.63 -16.33 -29.53
N SER A 163 10.22 -15.75 -30.66
CA SER A 163 9.23 -14.67 -30.67
C SER A 163 7.83 -15.16 -30.29
N VAL A 164 7.17 -14.41 -29.41
CA VAL A 164 5.76 -14.64 -29.00
C VAL A 164 4.83 -13.55 -29.54
N ARG A 165 5.29 -12.73 -30.50
CA ARG A 165 4.43 -11.74 -31.17
C ARG A 165 3.29 -12.45 -31.91
N ARG A 166 2.08 -11.93 -31.76
CA ARG A 166 0.86 -12.53 -32.35
C ARG A 166 0.72 -14.01 -32.00
N ALA A 167 1.05 -14.40 -30.77
CA ALA A 167 0.83 -15.75 -30.26
C ALA A 167 -0.26 -15.73 -29.18
N SER A 168 -0.94 -16.86 -29.00
CA SER A 168 -1.94 -17.06 -27.96
C SER A 168 -1.69 -18.36 -27.21
N PHE A 169 -1.91 -18.32 -25.90
CA PHE A 169 -1.96 -19.51 -25.05
C PHE A 169 -3.32 -20.20 -25.21
N TYR A 170 -3.30 -21.53 -25.25
CA TYR A 170 -4.47 -22.41 -25.24
C TYR A 170 -4.33 -23.38 -24.08
N LEU A 171 -5.27 -23.38 -23.15
CA LEU A 171 -5.26 -24.31 -22.03
C LEU A 171 -6.02 -25.58 -22.35
N GLY A 172 -5.38 -26.70 -22.03
CA GLY A 172 -5.95 -28.02 -22.21
C GLY A 172 -6.04 -28.49 -23.66
N ASN A 173 -5.61 -27.73 -24.67
CA ASN A 173 -5.82 -28.08 -26.09
C ASN A 173 -4.81 -27.41 -27.03
N ARG A 174 -4.92 -27.73 -28.33
CA ARG A 174 -4.14 -27.15 -29.45
C ARG A 174 -5.06 -26.59 -30.54
N ARG A 175 -5.98 -25.67 -30.19
CA ARG A 175 -7.04 -25.14 -31.10
C ARG A 175 -7.94 -26.21 -31.75
N ARG A 176 -7.89 -27.45 -31.25
CA ARG A 176 -8.59 -28.62 -31.79
C ARG A 176 -9.17 -29.44 -30.65
N ARG A 177 -10.25 -30.17 -30.92
CA ARG A 177 -10.92 -31.04 -29.93
C ARG A 177 -10.12 -32.29 -29.56
N LYS A 178 -9.21 -32.74 -30.42
CA LYS A 178 -8.41 -33.95 -30.19
C LYS A 178 -7.29 -33.65 -29.18
N GLY A 179 -7.24 -34.43 -28.09
CA GLY A 179 -6.24 -34.27 -27.04
C GLY A 179 -6.57 -33.21 -26.01
N LEU A 180 -7.87 -32.98 -25.75
CA LEU A 180 -8.35 -32.09 -24.68
C LEU A 180 -7.97 -32.65 -23.32
N PHE A 181 -7.46 -31.80 -22.43
CA PHE A 181 -7.19 -32.10 -21.03
C PHE A 181 -8.47 -32.41 -20.26
N THR A 182 -8.47 -33.55 -19.57
CA THR A 182 -9.64 -34.04 -18.83
C THR A 182 -9.49 -33.99 -17.30
N GLY A 183 -8.32 -33.59 -16.81
CA GLY A 183 -8.02 -33.50 -15.38
C GLY A 183 -8.44 -32.18 -14.72
N LEU A 184 -7.91 -31.96 -13.51
CA LEU A 184 -7.97 -30.71 -12.76
C LEU A 184 -6.60 -30.04 -12.76
N LEU A 185 -6.58 -28.71 -12.92
CA LEU A 185 -5.38 -27.88 -12.76
C LEU A 185 -5.55 -27.00 -11.53
N ARG A 186 -4.55 -27.03 -10.65
CA ARG A 186 -4.47 -26.10 -9.50
C ARG A 186 -3.48 -24.98 -9.76
N GLN A 187 -2.37 -25.30 -10.44
CA GLN A 187 -1.28 -24.38 -10.69
C GLN A 187 -0.73 -24.61 -12.10
N LEU A 188 -0.48 -23.54 -12.85
CA LEU A 188 0.26 -23.55 -14.11
C LEU A 188 1.02 -22.22 -14.23
N VAL A 189 2.30 -22.23 -13.88
CA VAL A 189 3.13 -21.02 -13.74
C VAL A 189 4.39 -21.15 -14.59
N LEU A 190 4.76 -20.07 -15.28
CA LEU A 190 6.04 -19.92 -15.96
C LEU A 190 6.95 -19.02 -15.11
N LEU A 191 8.11 -19.53 -14.70
CA LEU A 191 9.13 -18.81 -13.94
C LEU A 191 10.36 -18.57 -14.82
N PRO A 192 10.61 -17.36 -15.32
CA PRO A 192 11.79 -17.05 -16.11
C PRO A 192 13.08 -17.02 -15.27
N GLY A 193 14.21 -17.42 -15.87
CA GLY A 193 15.56 -17.25 -15.34
C GLY A 193 15.97 -18.14 -14.16
N ALA A 194 15.15 -19.12 -13.76
CA ALA A 194 15.44 -19.92 -12.57
C ALA A 194 14.95 -21.38 -12.69
N ASP A 195 15.70 -22.28 -12.05
CA ASP A 195 15.19 -23.57 -11.62
C ASP A 195 14.31 -23.35 -10.37
N ALA A 196 13.03 -23.68 -10.48
CA ALA A 196 12.08 -23.52 -9.38
C ALA A 196 12.20 -24.61 -8.30
N THR A 197 12.98 -25.67 -8.56
CA THR A 197 13.10 -26.83 -7.65
C THR A 197 13.56 -26.43 -6.25
N PRO A 198 14.61 -25.60 -6.04
CA PRO A 198 15.06 -25.18 -4.72
C PRO A 198 14.09 -24.23 -4.00
N GLN A 199 13.15 -23.61 -4.71
CA GLN A 199 12.15 -22.72 -4.10
C GLN A 199 10.92 -23.51 -3.64
N ILE A 200 10.52 -24.53 -4.43
CA ILE A 200 9.29 -25.31 -4.21
C ILE A 200 9.56 -26.52 -3.30
N CYS A 201 10.73 -27.15 -3.41
CA CYS A 201 11.05 -28.38 -2.69
C CYS A 201 11.79 -28.15 -1.37
N THR A 202 11.34 -27.16 -0.58
CA THR A 202 11.93 -26.76 0.71
C THR A 202 11.14 -27.26 1.93
N SER A 203 9.89 -27.70 1.75
CA SER A 203 8.98 -28.05 2.85
C SER A 203 8.79 -29.57 3.03
N LEU A 204 8.54 -30.01 4.27
CA LEU A 204 8.25 -31.41 4.63
C LEU A 204 6.86 -31.91 4.17
N ASN A 205 6.00 -31.04 3.62
CA ASN A 205 4.67 -31.38 3.13
C ASN A 205 4.60 -31.33 1.59
N LEU A 206 4.97 -32.45 0.97
CA LEU A 206 5.08 -32.63 -0.48
C LEU A 206 3.77 -32.42 -1.27
N LYS A 207 2.61 -32.31 -0.60
CA LYS A 207 1.28 -32.20 -1.23
C LYS A 207 0.75 -30.77 -1.40
N GLU A 208 1.44 -29.77 -0.88
CA GLU A 208 0.95 -28.38 -0.83
C GLU A 208 2.01 -27.35 -1.29
N ALA A 209 3.04 -27.79 -2.01
CA ALA A 209 4.06 -26.88 -2.54
C ALA A 209 3.47 -26.03 -3.68
N THR A 210 3.13 -24.77 -3.39
CA THR A 210 2.50 -23.84 -4.33
C THR A 210 3.31 -22.56 -4.48
N LEU A 211 3.58 -22.14 -5.71
CA LEU A 211 4.29 -20.88 -6.01
C LEU A 211 3.31 -19.72 -6.28
N SER A 212 2.26 -19.99 -7.04
CA SER A 212 1.14 -19.08 -7.28
C SER A 212 -0.09 -19.89 -7.69
N VAL A 213 -1.26 -19.55 -7.16
CA VAL A 213 -2.53 -20.23 -7.42
C VAL A 213 -3.62 -19.17 -7.59
N PRO A 214 -4.54 -19.29 -8.56
CA PRO A 214 -5.65 -18.35 -8.71
C PRO A 214 -6.44 -18.19 -7.42
N THR A 215 -6.83 -16.96 -7.08
CA THR A 215 -7.48 -16.61 -5.81
C THR A 215 -8.73 -17.42 -5.52
N ILE A 216 -9.43 -17.88 -6.56
CA ILE A 216 -10.62 -18.75 -6.48
C ILE A 216 -10.33 -20.16 -5.95
N LEU A 217 -9.07 -20.59 -5.93
CA LEU A 217 -8.62 -21.91 -5.47
C LEU A 217 -7.88 -21.87 -4.13
N LEU A 218 -7.76 -20.69 -3.49
CA LEU A 218 -7.19 -20.55 -2.16
C LEU A 218 -8.09 -21.24 -1.12
N ASP A 219 -7.50 -22.12 -0.33
CA ASP A 219 -8.24 -22.90 0.65
C ASP A 219 -8.57 -22.01 1.87
N VAL A 220 -9.87 -21.78 2.10
CA VAL A 220 -10.35 -21.07 3.30
C VAL A 220 -10.08 -21.94 4.53
N PRO A 221 -9.45 -21.43 5.61
CA PRO A 221 -9.24 -22.19 6.83
C PRO A 221 -10.58 -22.57 7.47
N MET A 222 -10.80 -23.87 7.71
CA MET A 222 -11.91 -24.29 8.56
C MET A 222 -11.62 -23.87 10.01
N LYS A 223 -12.51 -23.07 10.61
CA LYS A 223 -12.60 -23.01 12.08
C LYS A 223 -12.88 -24.42 12.62
N PRO A 224 -12.31 -24.82 13.77
CA PRO A 224 -12.64 -26.10 14.36
C PRO A 224 -14.08 -26.06 14.84
N VAL A 225 -14.96 -26.79 14.15
CA VAL A 225 -16.34 -26.99 14.59
C VAL A 225 -16.32 -28.14 15.60
N SER A 226 -16.62 -27.80 16.85
CA SER A 226 -17.02 -28.74 17.88
C SER A 226 -18.26 -29.53 17.44
N ASN A 227 -18.23 -30.85 17.67
CA ASN A 227 -19.34 -31.79 17.79
C ASN A 227 -20.72 -31.28 17.33
N GLU A 228 -21.18 -31.73 16.16
CA GLU A 228 -22.29 -32.68 16.04
C GLU A 228 -22.72 -32.85 14.57
N VAL A 229 -23.27 -34.02 14.33
CA VAL A 229 -23.73 -34.61 13.07
C VAL A 229 -24.67 -33.67 12.31
N LEU A 230 -24.30 -33.26 11.09
CA LEU A 230 -25.25 -32.93 10.01
C LEU A 230 -24.49 -32.93 8.66
N LYS A 231 -24.71 -33.98 7.85
CA LYS A 231 -24.34 -33.99 6.42
C LYS A 231 -25.23 -32.98 5.69
N TYR A 232 -24.66 -31.92 5.15
CA TYR A 232 -25.34 -31.06 4.18
C TYR A 232 -24.84 -31.36 2.77
N THR A 233 -25.64 -32.09 2.01
CA THR A 233 -25.64 -32.08 0.54
C THR A 233 -26.55 -30.95 0.09
N TYR A 234 -25.99 -29.86 -0.42
CA TYR A 234 -26.74 -28.90 -1.21
C TYR A 234 -25.96 -28.59 -2.49
N GLU A 235 -26.49 -29.08 -3.61
CA GLU A 235 -26.29 -28.48 -4.92
C GLU A 235 -27.02 -27.12 -4.89
N THR A 236 -26.27 -26.02 -5.00
CA THR A 236 -26.87 -24.70 -5.20
C THR A 236 -26.97 -24.41 -6.69
N ASP A 237 -28.17 -24.58 -7.24
CA ASP A 237 -28.56 -24.05 -8.55
C ASP A 237 -28.57 -22.52 -8.49
N MET A 238 -27.55 -21.89 -9.09
CA MET A 238 -27.42 -20.44 -9.17
C MET A 238 -28.31 -19.90 -10.30
N LYS A 239 -29.48 -19.35 -9.96
CA LYS A 239 -30.35 -18.61 -10.90
C LYS A 239 -30.11 -17.10 -10.78
N VAL A 240 -29.71 -16.47 -11.87
CA VAL A 240 -29.51 -15.00 -11.95
C VAL A 240 -30.74 -14.38 -12.62
N THR A 241 -31.42 -13.48 -11.93
CA THR A 241 -32.52 -12.65 -12.45
C THR A 241 -32.11 -11.19 -12.48
N LEU A 242 -32.32 -10.51 -13.61
CA LEU A 242 -32.02 -9.09 -13.82
C LEU A 242 -33.26 -8.22 -13.51
N GLY A 243 -33.14 -7.27 -12.57
CA GLY A 243 -34.22 -6.34 -12.21
C GLY A 243 -33.85 -5.35 -11.09
N SER A 244 -34.60 -4.23 -11.02
CA SER A 244 -34.39 -3.10 -10.09
C SER A 244 -34.63 -3.47 -8.62
N HIS A 245 -33.63 -3.15 -7.77
CA HIS A 245 -33.57 -3.22 -6.31
C HIS A 245 -34.68 -4.04 -5.61
N LEU A 246 -34.44 -5.35 -5.45
CA LEU A 246 -35.29 -6.22 -4.63
C LEU A 246 -35.01 -5.98 -3.13
N PRO A 247 -36.04 -5.94 -2.28
CA PRO A 247 -35.84 -5.93 -0.84
C PRO A 247 -35.27 -7.29 -0.38
N CYS A 248 -34.22 -7.28 0.43
CA CYS A 248 -33.70 -8.51 1.06
C CYS A 248 -34.65 -8.90 2.19
N THR A 249 -35.46 -9.94 1.99
CA THR A 249 -36.32 -10.50 3.03
C THR A 249 -35.85 -11.90 3.40
N LYS A 250 -36.59 -12.59 4.27
CA LYS A 250 -36.26 -13.96 4.69
C LYS A 250 -36.29 -14.96 3.53
N GLU A 251 -37.00 -14.64 2.44
CA GLU A 251 -37.14 -15.50 1.26
C GLU A 251 -35.87 -15.46 0.40
N GLU A 252 -35.21 -14.30 0.31
CA GLU A 252 -33.94 -14.13 -0.41
C GLU A 252 -32.71 -14.39 0.48
N LYS A 253 -32.90 -14.82 1.73
CA LYS A 253 -31.79 -15.12 2.64
C LYS A 253 -30.82 -16.11 1.99
N THR A 254 -29.52 -15.80 2.01
CA THR A 254 -28.41 -16.50 1.35
C THR A 254 -28.36 -16.42 -0.19
N GLN A 255 -29.22 -15.61 -0.81
CA GLN A 255 -29.13 -15.34 -2.24
C GLN A 255 -28.11 -14.24 -2.52
N LEU A 256 -27.44 -14.36 -3.67
CA LEU A 256 -26.52 -13.37 -4.20
C LEU A 256 -27.24 -12.48 -5.21
N TRP A 257 -27.08 -11.17 -5.06
CA TRP A 257 -27.53 -10.17 -6.02
C TRP A 257 -26.34 -9.45 -6.62
N PHE A 258 -26.27 -9.41 -7.94
CA PHE A 258 -25.24 -8.65 -8.66
C PHE A 258 -25.88 -7.39 -9.25
N ASP A 259 -25.46 -6.24 -8.74
CA ASP A 259 -25.83 -4.95 -9.30
C ASP A 259 -24.88 -4.62 -10.46
N ALA A 260 -25.34 -4.84 -11.69
CA ALA A 260 -24.56 -4.56 -12.89
C ALA A 260 -24.25 -3.06 -13.06
N SER A 261 -25.05 -2.15 -12.47
CA SER A 261 -24.82 -0.71 -12.55
C SER A 261 -23.73 -0.23 -11.59
N ARG A 262 -23.68 -0.83 -10.39
CA ARG A 262 -22.66 -0.53 -9.36
C ARG A 262 -21.46 -1.47 -9.38
N ARG A 263 -21.48 -2.48 -10.26
CA ARG A 263 -20.50 -3.58 -10.33
C ARG A 263 -20.26 -4.24 -8.97
N GLY A 264 -21.29 -4.27 -8.12
CA GLY A 264 -21.23 -4.80 -6.75
C GLY A 264 -21.93 -6.14 -6.64
N LEU A 265 -21.33 -7.09 -5.91
CA LEU A 265 -21.97 -8.35 -5.54
C LEU A 265 -22.44 -8.24 -4.10
N TYR A 266 -23.69 -8.61 -3.82
CA TYR A 266 -24.30 -8.52 -2.50
C TYR A 266 -24.89 -9.87 -2.07
N LEU A 267 -24.83 -10.21 -0.78
CA LEU A 267 -25.43 -11.39 -0.17
C LEU A 267 -26.54 -10.97 0.79
N CYS A 268 -27.76 -11.47 0.60
CA CYS A 268 -28.87 -11.18 1.51
C CYS A 268 -28.75 -12.02 2.79
N ASN A 269 -28.73 -11.38 3.96
CA ASN A 269 -28.70 -12.09 5.25
C ASN A 269 -30.10 -12.42 5.82
N GLY A 270 -31.16 -12.05 5.09
CA GLY A 270 -32.56 -12.22 5.48
C GLY A 270 -33.26 -10.94 5.96
N SER A 271 -32.51 -9.84 6.09
CA SER A 271 -33.06 -8.50 6.38
C SER A 271 -32.37 -7.36 5.63
N ALA A 272 -31.09 -7.54 5.23
CA ALA A 272 -30.34 -6.56 4.45
C ALA A 272 -29.35 -7.24 3.48
N TRP A 273 -29.05 -6.54 2.38
CA TRP A 273 -28.01 -6.92 1.41
C TRP A 273 -26.63 -6.52 1.96
N ILE A 274 -25.70 -7.48 2.04
CA ILE A 274 -24.32 -7.31 2.51
C ILE A 274 -23.38 -7.32 1.30
N SER A 275 -22.53 -6.31 1.12
CA SER A 275 -21.56 -6.27 0.00
C SER A 275 -20.48 -7.36 0.14
N MET A 276 -20.20 -8.07 -0.96
CA MET A 276 -19.26 -9.20 -1.08
C MET A 276 -18.11 -8.92 -2.07
N LEU A 277 -18.29 -7.97 -3.00
CA LEU A 277 -17.26 -7.41 -3.87
C LEU A 277 -17.48 -5.91 -3.94
N GLU A 278 -16.54 -5.13 -3.40
CA GLU A 278 -16.46 -3.70 -3.66
C GLU A 278 -15.49 -3.48 -4.82
N VAL A 279 -15.88 -2.62 -5.78
CA VAL A 279 -14.93 -2.07 -6.75
C VAL A 279 -13.90 -1.31 -5.92
N LYS A 280 -12.69 -1.88 -5.84
CA LYS A 280 -11.59 -1.27 -5.09
C LYS A 280 -11.17 -0.01 -5.83
N GLN A 281 -11.46 1.13 -5.23
CA GLN A 281 -11.06 2.42 -5.74
C GLN A 281 -9.52 2.45 -5.87
N ARG A 282 -9.03 2.84 -7.04
CA ARG A 282 -7.60 3.10 -7.26
C ARG A 282 -7.39 4.55 -7.61
N LEU A 283 -6.35 5.16 -7.07
CA LEU A 283 -5.94 6.52 -7.44
C LEU A 283 -5.46 6.51 -8.90
N ASP A 284 -6.14 7.28 -9.75
CA ASP A 284 -5.78 7.46 -11.15
C ASP A 284 -4.88 8.70 -11.28
N TYR A 285 -5.43 9.87 -10.94
CA TYR A 285 -4.71 11.13 -10.94
C TYR A 285 -5.22 12.07 -9.84
N VAL A 286 -4.43 13.12 -9.62
CA VAL A 286 -4.73 14.20 -8.68
C VAL A 286 -5.05 15.44 -9.50
N GLU A 287 -6.19 16.08 -9.24
CA GLU A 287 -6.59 17.33 -9.91
C GLU A 287 -6.63 18.49 -8.94
N GLU A 288 -6.25 19.69 -9.40
CA GLU A 288 -6.50 20.91 -8.64
C GLU A 288 -8.02 21.12 -8.49
N TYR A 289 -8.48 21.32 -7.26
CA TYR A 289 -9.90 21.40 -6.95
C TYR A 289 -10.31 22.78 -6.46
N GLN A 290 -9.53 23.37 -5.55
CA GLN A 290 -9.81 24.70 -5.03
C GLN A 290 -8.51 25.45 -4.72
N ASN A 291 -8.45 26.69 -5.20
CA ASN A 291 -7.51 27.70 -4.70
C ASN A 291 -8.07 28.32 -3.41
N LEU A 292 -7.37 28.11 -2.30
CA LEU A 292 -7.73 28.61 -0.98
C LEU A 292 -6.89 29.85 -0.67
N GLY A 293 -7.44 31.04 -0.94
CA GLY A 293 -6.77 32.30 -0.59
C GLY A 293 -6.66 32.45 0.92
N THR A 294 -5.45 32.67 1.42
CA THR A 294 -5.14 32.78 2.85
C THR A 294 -4.78 34.21 3.26
N ASN A 295 -4.80 34.51 4.56
CA ASN A 295 -4.50 35.86 5.05
C ASN A 295 -3.05 36.28 4.78
N SER A 296 -2.12 35.32 4.76
CA SER A 296 -0.72 35.45 4.38
C SER A 296 -0.18 34.08 3.99
N GLU A 297 1.14 33.97 3.78
CA GLU A 297 1.82 32.67 3.68
C GLU A 297 1.43 31.77 4.85
N THR A 298 1.22 30.49 4.55
CA THR A 298 0.70 29.48 5.46
C THR A 298 1.80 28.52 5.83
N MET A 299 2.04 28.40 7.13
CA MET A 299 3.13 27.61 7.69
C MET A 299 2.71 26.19 8.07
N GLY A 300 1.42 25.99 8.28
CA GLY A 300 0.81 24.71 8.59
C GLY A 300 -0.70 24.80 8.39
N VAL A 301 -1.33 23.66 8.20
CA VAL A 301 -2.76 23.47 8.03
C VAL A 301 -3.18 22.36 8.98
N GLU A 302 -4.39 22.45 9.52
CA GLU A 302 -4.96 21.37 10.32
C GLU A 302 -6.40 21.16 9.85
N ILE A 303 -6.74 19.95 9.43
CA ILE A 303 -8.10 19.58 9.05
C ILE A 303 -8.83 18.89 10.20
N PHE A 304 -10.01 19.38 10.56
CA PHE A 304 -10.78 18.80 11.65
C PHE A 304 -12.29 18.86 11.46
N THR A 305 -12.99 17.90 12.06
CA THR A 305 -14.46 17.84 12.03
C THR A 305 -15.05 18.17 13.39
N ILE A 306 -15.97 19.12 13.44
CA ILE A 306 -16.79 19.38 14.62
C ILE A 306 -18.11 18.62 14.48
N PRO A 307 -18.43 17.68 15.40
CA PRO A 307 -19.66 16.90 15.34
C PRO A 307 -20.90 17.79 15.21
N LYS A 308 -21.77 17.48 14.24
CA LYS A 308 -23.01 18.22 13.90
C LYS A 308 -22.83 19.63 13.36
N VAL A 309 -21.60 20.14 13.21
CA VAL A 309 -21.33 21.49 12.67
C VAL A 309 -20.71 21.41 11.29
N GLY A 310 -19.74 20.52 11.08
CA GLY A 310 -19.12 20.27 9.78
C GLY A 310 -17.59 20.12 9.84
N LEU A 311 -17.00 20.03 8.65
CA LEU A 311 -15.56 19.96 8.41
C LEU A 311 -14.96 21.37 8.34
N PHE A 312 -13.77 21.55 8.89
CA PHE A 312 -13.04 22.81 8.98
C PHE A 312 -11.57 22.61 8.62
N ALA A 313 -10.93 23.71 8.24
CA ALA A 313 -9.48 23.82 8.09
C ALA A 313 -8.99 25.04 8.88
N ALA A 314 -7.93 24.92 9.66
CA ALA A 314 -7.22 26.06 10.23
C ALA A 314 -5.89 26.27 9.50
N THR A 315 -5.59 27.50 9.11
CA THR A 315 -4.32 27.85 8.45
C THR A 315 -3.44 28.64 9.42
N ALA A 316 -2.24 28.15 9.71
CA ALA A 316 -1.26 28.85 10.52
C ALA A 316 -0.59 29.95 9.69
N ASN A 317 -1.08 31.18 9.80
CA ASN A 317 -0.62 32.29 8.97
C ASN A 317 0.54 33.08 9.60
N ARG A 318 1.48 33.48 8.73
CA ARG A 318 2.68 34.25 9.08
C ARG A 318 2.39 35.62 9.69
N TYR A 319 1.49 36.40 9.10
CA TYR A 319 1.28 37.79 9.49
C TYR A 319 0.04 37.99 10.36
N SER A 320 0.09 39.04 11.16
CA SER A 320 -0.99 39.49 12.03
C SER A 320 -0.94 41.02 12.13
N PRO A 321 -2.07 41.74 12.06
CA PRO A 321 -3.45 41.28 11.79
C PRO A 321 -3.71 40.90 10.31
N PRO A 322 -4.75 40.10 9.99
CA PRO A 322 -5.77 39.56 10.90
C PRO A 322 -5.36 38.30 11.66
N GLY A 323 -4.19 37.73 11.37
CA GLY A 323 -3.70 36.47 11.94
C GLY A 323 -4.16 35.26 11.13
N SER A 324 -4.26 34.12 11.80
CA SER A 324 -4.66 32.83 11.22
C SER A 324 -6.15 32.79 10.87
N ALA A 325 -6.47 32.08 9.78
CA ALA A 325 -7.85 31.86 9.34
C ALA A 325 -8.34 30.45 9.65
N ILE A 326 -9.62 30.35 9.96
CA ILE A 326 -10.40 29.11 9.99
C ILE A 326 -11.38 29.16 8.84
N TYR A 327 -11.47 28.07 8.09
CA TYR A 327 -12.39 27.86 6.98
C TYR A 327 -13.36 26.75 7.33
N LYS A 328 -14.58 26.82 6.79
CA LYS A 328 -15.60 25.78 6.90
C LYS A 328 -15.86 25.18 5.52
N TRP A 329 -15.93 23.86 5.43
CA TRP A 329 -16.36 23.18 4.22
C TRP A 329 -17.88 23.36 4.04
N THR A 330 -18.28 24.05 2.97
CA THR A 330 -19.68 24.28 2.62
C THR A 330 -19.87 24.17 1.11
N ASN A 331 -20.90 23.46 0.67
CA ASN A 331 -21.22 23.30 -0.75
C ASN A 331 -20.01 22.87 -1.60
N GLY A 332 -19.29 21.84 -1.13
CA GLY A 332 -18.15 21.28 -1.83
C GLY A 332 -16.89 22.14 -1.84
N LYS A 333 -16.73 23.16 -0.98
CA LYS A 333 -15.49 23.96 -0.89
C LYS A 333 -15.26 24.58 0.48
N PHE A 334 -14.02 24.92 0.80
CA PHE A 334 -13.69 25.71 1.99
C PHE A 334 -14.05 27.18 1.80
N VAL A 335 -14.75 27.77 2.78
CA VAL A 335 -15.07 29.20 2.82
C VAL A 335 -14.58 29.81 4.13
N PRO A 336 -14.10 31.07 4.14
CA PRO A 336 -13.65 31.73 5.37
C PRO A 336 -14.74 31.73 6.45
N TYR A 337 -14.36 31.43 7.69
CA TYR A 337 -15.29 31.27 8.81
C TYR A 337 -14.94 32.16 10.00
N GLN A 338 -13.68 32.18 10.41
CA GLN A 338 -13.21 32.95 11.56
C GLN A 338 -11.75 33.33 11.37
N ASN A 339 -11.39 34.58 11.70
CA ASN A 339 -9.98 34.97 11.87
C ASN A 339 -9.61 34.98 13.36
N ILE A 340 -8.41 34.52 13.67
CA ILE A 340 -7.85 34.44 15.01
C ILE A 340 -6.51 35.17 15.02
N PRO A 341 -6.33 36.19 15.89
CA PRO A 341 -5.02 36.82 16.07
C PRO A 341 -4.00 35.79 16.57
N THR A 342 -2.93 35.64 15.81
CA THR A 342 -1.79 34.75 16.08
C THR A 342 -0.49 35.50 15.83
N TYR A 343 0.66 34.94 16.24
CA TYR A 343 1.97 35.58 16.10
C TYR A 343 2.93 34.65 15.37
N GLN A 344 3.00 34.82 14.05
CA GLN A 344 3.73 33.93 13.14
C GLN A 344 3.43 32.46 13.43
N ALA A 345 2.14 32.08 13.33
CA ALA A 345 1.69 30.73 13.67
C ALA A 345 2.44 29.70 12.83
N GLN A 346 2.81 28.57 13.44
CA GLN A 346 3.57 27.49 12.80
C GLN A 346 2.68 26.28 12.52
N SER A 347 1.94 25.81 13.53
CA SER A 347 0.96 24.73 13.40
C SER A 347 -0.29 25.02 14.23
N TRP A 348 -1.31 24.22 13.97
CA TRP A 348 -2.53 24.11 14.76
C TRP A 348 -2.68 22.65 15.17
N LYS A 349 -3.31 22.38 16.32
CA LYS A 349 -3.72 21.02 16.70
C LYS A 349 -5.14 20.99 17.20
N TYR A 350 -6.00 20.19 16.56
CA TYR A 350 -7.35 19.94 17.02
C TYR A 350 -7.39 18.76 17.99
N PHE A 351 -8.15 18.89 19.07
CA PHE A 351 -8.37 17.77 19.98
C PHE A 351 -9.65 17.92 20.81
N THR A 352 -10.08 16.81 21.42
CA THR A 352 -11.26 16.78 22.28
C THR A 352 -11.00 16.12 23.63
N ILE A 353 -11.68 16.62 24.66
CA ILE A 353 -11.69 16.02 26.00
C ILE A 353 -13.15 15.83 26.42
N GLY A 354 -13.64 14.61 26.27
CA GLY A 354 -15.06 14.31 26.40
C GLY A 354 -15.87 15.11 25.38
N LYS A 355 -16.76 16.00 25.84
CA LYS A 355 -17.56 16.87 24.97
C LYS A 355 -16.92 18.24 24.70
N LYS A 356 -15.76 18.53 25.30
CA LYS A 356 -15.07 19.80 25.10
C LYS A 356 -14.20 19.69 23.86
N ILE A 357 -14.31 20.68 22.97
CA ILE A 357 -13.54 20.77 21.73
C ILE A 357 -12.55 21.90 21.87
N PHE A 358 -11.30 21.64 21.52
CA PHE A 358 -10.21 22.57 21.61
C PHE A 358 -9.43 22.66 20.30
N LEU A 359 -8.68 23.75 20.17
CA LEU A 359 -7.77 24.00 19.08
C LEU A 359 -6.58 24.78 19.65
N ALA A 360 -5.36 24.27 19.54
CA ALA A 360 -4.14 24.90 20.04
C ALA A 360 -3.32 25.47 18.89
N VAL A 361 -2.75 26.67 19.06
CA VAL A 361 -1.83 27.28 18.07
C VAL A 361 -0.42 27.35 18.61
N ALA A 362 0.56 26.99 17.78
CA ALA A 362 1.98 27.23 18.04
C ALA A 362 2.38 28.61 17.52
N ASN A 363 2.58 29.58 18.42
CA ASN A 363 3.07 30.91 18.06
C ASN A 363 4.60 30.95 18.13
N PHE A 364 5.24 31.36 17.03
CA PHE A 364 6.69 31.44 16.96
C PHE A 364 7.26 32.77 17.47
N GLU A 365 6.53 33.86 17.26
CA GLU A 365 7.00 35.21 17.59
C GLU A 365 6.30 35.77 18.82
N GLN A 366 6.91 36.80 19.39
CA GLN A 366 6.33 37.57 20.49
C GLN A 366 5.15 38.41 20.02
N ASN A 367 4.23 38.73 20.94
CA ASN A 367 3.22 39.73 20.67
C ASN A 367 3.76 41.17 20.70
N ASP A 368 2.91 42.15 20.40
CA ASP A 368 3.24 43.58 20.44
C ASP A 368 3.74 44.10 21.81
N ARG A 369 3.61 43.30 22.87
CA ARG A 369 4.06 43.59 24.24
C ARG A 369 5.35 42.85 24.61
N GLY A 370 5.99 42.16 23.67
CA GLY A 370 7.19 41.37 23.89
C GLY A 370 6.96 40.07 24.68
N GLN A 371 5.72 39.56 24.70
CA GLN A 371 5.37 38.33 25.42
C GLN A 371 5.32 37.15 24.45
N GLU A 372 6.00 36.06 24.82
CA GLU A 372 6.02 34.80 24.07
C GLU A 372 5.07 33.79 24.71
N PHE A 373 4.04 33.39 23.97
CA PHE A 373 3.04 32.44 24.45
C PHE A 373 2.24 31.86 23.28
N SER A 374 1.78 30.65 23.49
CA SER A 374 0.82 29.96 22.63
C SER A 374 -0.55 29.95 23.29
N VAL A 375 -1.59 29.65 22.51
CA VAL A 375 -2.98 29.80 22.95
C VAL A 375 -3.77 28.54 22.64
N ILE A 376 -4.44 28.02 23.67
CA ILE A 376 -5.48 27.01 23.52
C ILE A 376 -6.81 27.74 23.42
N TYR A 377 -7.58 27.44 22.37
CA TYR A 377 -8.93 27.91 22.15
C TYR A 377 -9.92 26.79 22.44
N LYS A 378 -11.12 27.16 22.86
CA LYS A 378 -12.24 26.24 23.10
C LYS A 378 -13.41 26.62 22.20
N TRP A 379 -14.06 25.62 21.64
CA TRP A 379 -15.27 25.82 20.86
C TRP A 379 -16.43 26.30 21.74
N SER A 380 -17.06 27.40 21.34
CA SER A 380 -18.29 27.89 21.97
C SER A 380 -19.50 27.44 21.16
N HIS A 381 -20.24 26.44 21.65
CA HIS A 381 -21.49 25.98 20.99
C HIS A 381 -22.54 27.09 20.82
N ARG A 382 -22.54 28.10 21.69
CA ARG A 382 -23.47 29.24 21.59
C ARG A 382 -23.09 30.23 20.49
N LYS A 383 -21.79 30.50 20.33
CA LYS A 383 -21.28 31.46 19.34
C LYS A 383 -20.92 30.80 18.01
N GLU A 384 -20.83 29.47 18.00
CA GLU A 384 -20.25 28.68 16.92
C GLU A 384 -18.87 29.21 16.51
N LYS A 385 -18.02 29.52 17.49
CA LYS A 385 -16.67 30.06 17.26
C LYS A 385 -15.70 29.54 18.29
N PHE A 386 -14.44 29.47 17.91
CA PHE A 386 -13.35 29.26 18.86
C PHE A 386 -13.11 30.54 19.66
N ILE A 387 -13.01 30.39 20.99
CA ILE A 387 -12.72 31.48 21.92
C ILE A 387 -11.49 31.12 22.75
N THR A 388 -10.68 32.10 23.11
CA THR A 388 -9.49 31.86 23.96
C THR A 388 -9.89 31.15 25.25
N TYR A 389 -9.15 30.10 25.58
CA TYR A 389 -9.38 29.27 26.76
C TYR A 389 -8.23 29.38 27.76
N GLN A 390 -7.01 29.12 27.29
CA GLN A 390 -5.81 29.13 28.12
C GLN A 390 -4.64 29.70 27.31
N ARG A 391 -3.79 30.50 27.97
CA ARG A 391 -2.51 30.95 27.41
C ARG A 391 -1.41 30.19 28.12
N ILE A 392 -0.46 29.69 27.36
CA ILE A 392 0.66 28.90 27.84
C ILE A 392 1.94 29.59 27.40
N THR A 393 2.83 29.87 28.34
CA THR A 393 4.16 30.39 28.02
C THR A 393 4.90 29.33 27.21
N THR A 394 5.40 29.73 26.05
CA THR A 394 6.11 28.86 25.10
C THR A 394 7.26 29.65 24.50
N HIS A 395 8.25 28.94 23.96
CA HIS A 395 9.46 29.55 23.42
C HIS A 395 9.63 29.16 21.94
N SER A 396 9.27 30.09 21.07
CA SER A 396 9.28 29.97 19.62
C SER A 396 8.61 28.67 19.19
N ALA A 397 7.36 28.48 19.62
CA ALA A 397 6.66 27.21 19.50
C ALA A 397 6.53 26.81 18.02
N ARG A 398 6.81 25.54 17.73
CA ARG A 398 6.74 25.00 16.37
C ARG A 398 5.55 24.08 16.18
N ASP A 399 5.30 23.23 17.15
CA ASP A 399 4.24 22.25 17.06
C ASP A 399 3.53 21.95 18.40
N TRP A 400 2.30 21.44 18.30
CA TRP A 400 1.48 20.89 19.37
C TRP A 400 1.01 19.46 19.04
N GLU A 401 1.23 18.53 19.96
CA GLU A 401 0.73 17.15 19.82
C GLU A 401 -0.24 16.79 20.96
N ALA A 402 -1.37 16.16 20.64
CA ALA A 402 -2.47 15.95 21.57
C ALA A 402 -2.85 14.48 21.65
N PHE A 403 -2.72 13.88 22.84
CA PHE A 403 -2.86 12.44 23.00
C PHE A 403 -3.52 12.03 24.31
N ILE A 404 -3.96 10.77 24.37
CA ILE A 404 -4.59 10.17 25.55
C ILE A 404 -3.82 8.93 25.95
N ILE A 405 -3.42 8.87 27.22
CA ILE A 405 -2.77 7.69 27.82
C ILE A 405 -3.58 7.30 29.05
N GLU A 406 -4.00 6.03 29.13
CA GLU A 406 -4.74 5.48 30.27
C GLU A 406 -6.01 6.30 30.65
N GLY A 407 -6.65 6.91 29.66
CA GLY A 407 -7.86 7.72 29.84
C GLY A 407 -7.60 9.17 30.28
N GLU A 408 -6.34 9.57 30.41
CA GLU A 408 -5.94 10.93 30.74
C GLU A 408 -5.48 11.68 29.49
N ALA A 409 -5.91 12.93 29.35
CA ALA A 409 -5.57 13.77 28.21
C ALA A 409 -4.29 14.55 28.47
N PHE A 410 -3.41 14.55 27.48
CA PHE A 410 -2.14 15.25 27.46
C PHE A 410 -2.04 16.15 26.23
N LEU A 411 -1.17 17.13 26.32
CA LEU A 411 -0.85 18.06 25.25
C LEU A 411 0.65 18.39 25.34
N ALA A 412 1.41 18.10 24.30
CA ALA A 412 2.84 18.39 24.23
C ALA A 412 3.08 19.58 23.30
N VAL A 413 4.02 20.46 23.67
CA VAL A 413 4.49 21.55 22.81
C VAL A 413 5.95 21.38 22.49
N VAL A 414 6.32 21.66 21.25
CA VAL A 414 7.72 21.81 20.85
C VAL A 414 8.15 23.25 21.06
N ASN A 415 9.20 23.46 21.84
CA ASN A 415 9.88 24.75 21.96
C ASN A 415 11.18 24.76 21.14
N HIS A 416 11.31 25.68 20.21
CA HIS A 416 12.46 25.72 19.30
C HIS A 416 13.68 26.44 19.88
N ARG A 417 13.48 27.57 20.56
CA ARG A 417 14.56 28.35 21.18
C ARG A 417 14.04 29.38 22.16
N GLU A 418 14.88 29.75 23.11
CA GLU A 418 14.71 30.93 23.96
C GLU A 418 15.87 31.90 23.69
N GLY A 419 15.57 33.05 23.10
CA GLY A 419 16.60 33.95 22.58
C GLY A 419 17.47 33.25 21.52
N ASN A 420 18.76 33.12 21.80
CA ASN A 420 19.73 32.42 20.93
C ASN A 420 20.00 30.98 21.36
N ASN A 421 19.42 30.50 22.48
CA ASN A 421 19.62 29.14 22.93
C ASN A 421 18.62 28.18 22.28
N HIS A 422 19.10 27.30 21.40
CA HIS A 422 18.29 26.27 20.76
C HIS A 422 18.18 24.96 21.58
N ASN A 423 18.95 24.81 22.65
CA ASN A 423 18.90 23.62 23.50
C ASN A 423 18.07 23.93 24.74
N ILE A 424 16.77 23.74 24.61
CA ILE A 424 15.78 24.06 25.64
C ILE A 424 14.80 22.90 25.81
N ASP A 425 14.09 22.94 26.93
CA ASP A 425 13.07 21.95 27.23
C ASP A 425 11.79 22.20 26.42
N SER A 426 11.31 21.13 25.80
CA SER A 426 9.93 21.01 25.34
C SER A 426 9.05 20.43 26.45
N VAL A 427 7.76 20.73 26.45
CA VAL A 427 6.91 20.56 27.64
C VAL A 427 5.67 19.72 27.32
N ILE A 428 5.40 18.73 28.19
CA ILE A 428 4.19 17.92 28.16
C ILE A 428 3.29 18.37 29.30
N TYR A 429 2.07 18.76 28.95
CA TYR A 429 1.02 19.14 29.87
C TYR A 429 0.01 18.02 30.05
N ARG A 430 -0.54 17.90 31.26
CA ARG A 430 -1.63 17.00 31.60
C ARG A 430 -2.89 17.81 31.89
N TRP A 431 -4.02 17.31 31.40
CA TRP A 431 -5.32 17.89 31.71
C TRP A 431 -5.73 17.62 33.15
N ASN A 432 -5.93 18.68 33.94
CA ASN A 432 -6.47 18.56 35.28
C ASN A 432 -8.01 18.70 35.24
N PRO A 433 -8.79 17.65 35.53
CA PRO A 433 -10.24 17.70 35.45
C PRO A 433 -10.89 18.56 36.54
N ARG A 434 -10.19 18.88 37.63
CA ARG A 434 -10.69 19.72 38.73
C ARG A 434 -10.60 21.20 38.38
N THR A 435 -9.45 21.64 37.86
CA THR A 435 -9.24 23.03 37.46
C THR A 435 -9.76 23.29 36.05
N GLY A 436 -9.82 22.25 35.22
CA GLY A 436 -10.13 22.35 33.80
C GLY A 436 -9.01 23.02 33.01
N LEU A 437 -7.77 22.94 33.47
CA LEU A 437 -6.61 23.54 32.80
C LEU A 437 -5.57 22.48 32.47
N PHE A 438 -4.74 22.79 31.48
CA PHE A 438 -3.51 22.04 31.21
C PHE A 438 -2.41 22.51 32.15
N GLU A 439 -1.82 21.57 32.89
CA GLU A 439 -0.78 21.80 33.90
C GLU A 439 0.47 21.01 33.50
N THR A 440 1.66 21.55 33.75
CA THR A 440 2.92 20.89 33.39
C THR A 440 3.03 19.53 34.06
N ASN A 441 3.30 18.49 33.26
CA ASN A 441 3.47 17.11 33.72
C ASN A 441 4.94 16.67 33.63
N GLN A 442 5.59 16.97 32.51
CA GLN A 442 6.97 16.57 32.25
C GLN A 442 7.64 17.59 31.33
N THR A 443 8.94 17.79 31.49
CA THR A 443 9.79 18.44 30.48
C THR A 443 10.74 17.44 29.85
N ILE A 444 11.05 17.64 28.56
CA ILE A 444 11.97 16.81 27.79
C ILE A 444 13.00 17.74 27.15
N PRO A 445 14.31 17.54 27.39
CA PRO A 445 15.36 18.30 26.72
C PRO A 445 15.32 18.07 25.21
N THR A 446 15.25 19.15 24.44
CA THR A 446 15.19 19.13 22.97
C THR A 446 16.18 20.11 22.36
N SER A 447 16.50 19.91 21.08
CA SER A 447 17.48 20.73 20.36
C SER A 447 16.87 21.30 19.09
N GLY A 448 16.40 22.54 19.18
CA GLY A 448 15.83 23.28 18.05
C GLY A 448 14.64 22.58 17.43
N ALA A 449 13.91 21.79 18.21
CA ALA A 449 12.94 20.84 17.70
C ALA A 449 11.82 21.50 16.89
N TYR A 450 11.29 20.76 15.92
CA TYR A 450 10.23 21.22 15.02
C TYR A 450 8.90 20.51 15.27
N ASP A 451 8.94 19.22 15.59
CA ASP A 451 7.76 18.37 15.56
C ASP A 451 7.73 17.36 16.73
N TRP A 452 6.50 17.03 17.16
CA TRP A 452 6.15 15.96 18.09
C TRP A 452 5.17 15.02 17.41
N GLU A 453 5.48 13.72 17.39
CA GLU A 453 4.55 12.72 16.85
C GLU A 453 4.22 11.64 17.88
N PHE A 454 2.93 11.50 18.20
CA PHE A 454 2.44 10.53 19.18
C PHE A 454 1.81 9.32 18.51
N PHE A 455 2.20 8.12 18.95
CA PHE A 455 1.62 6.89 18.43
C PHE A 455 1.56 5.78 19.47
N THR A 456 0.79 4.73 19.15
CA THR A 456 0.66 3.56 20.02
C THR A 456 0.95 2.27 19.25
N ILE A 457 1.63 1.34 19.91
CA ILE A 457 1.88 -0.01 19.39
C ILE A 457 1.39 -1.00 20.45
N GLY A 458 0.24 -1.60 20.20
CA GLY A 458 -0.44 -2.43 21.20
C GLY A 458 -0.73 -1.62 22.47
N PRO A 459 -0.27 -2.06 23.66
CA PRO A 459 -0.48 -1.34 24.91
C PRO A 459 0.55 -0.23 25.18
N TYR A 460 1.57 -0.06 24.32
CA TYR A 460 2.67 0.87 24.55
C TYR A 460 2.41 2.19 23.83
N SER A 461 2.64 3.29 24.53
CA SER A 461 2.55 4.65 23.99
C SER A 461 3.93 5.22 23.76
N PHE A 462 4.13 5.85 22.60
CA PHE A 462 5.38 6.44 22.17
C PHE A 462 5.20 7.90 21.78
N LEU A 463 6.28 8.66 21.86
CA LEU A 463 6.33 10.06 21.45
C LEU A 463 7.68 10.31 20.78
N ALA A 464 7.69 10.67 19.50
CA ALA A 464 8.89 11.00 18.74
C ALA A 464 9.08 12.51 18.65
N VAL A 465 10.32 12.98 18.75
CA VAL A 465 10.67 14.39 18.53
C VAL A 465 11.59 14.56 17.34
N ALA A 466 11.28 15.51 16.48
CA ALA A 466 12.15 15.94 15.40
C ALA A 466 13.12 17.02 15.91
N ASN A 467 14.32 16.61 16.34
CA ASN A 467 15.37 17.56 16.72
C ASN A 467 16.06 18.10 15.46
N THR A 468 15.94 19.39 15.22
CA THR A 468 16.37 20.00 13.95
C THR A 468 17.74 20.66 14.05
N PHE A 469 18.04 21.38 15.12
CA PHE A 469 19.24 22.23 15.20
C PHE A 469 19.68 22.50 16.64
N ASN A 470 20.93 22.23 16.97
CA ASN A 470 21.45 22.43 18.33
C ASN A 470 22.17 23.78 18.54
N GLY A 471 22.11 24.69 17.58
CA GLY A 471 22.86 25.96 17.61
C GLY A 471 24.12 25.97 16.74
N THR A 472 24.66 24.80 16.36
CA THR A 472 25.87 24.70 15.52
C THR A 472 25.70 23.76 14.33
N SER A 473 24.90 22.69 14.47
CA SER A 473 24.71 21.66 13.45
C SER A 473 23.27 21.17 13.39
N THR A 474 22.88 20.70 12.22
CA THR A 474 21.60 20.03 11.94
C THR A 474 21.72 18.51 11.91
N LYS A 475 22.96 17.99 11.98
CA LYS A 475 23.27 16.56 12.05
C LYS A 475 23.20 16.11 13.49
N ILE A 476 21.99 15.89 13.99
CA ILE A 476 21.75 15.58 15.40
C ILE A 476 20.80 14.40 15.56
N TYR A 477 20.75 13.84 16.77
CA TYR A 477 19.85 12.75 17.08
C TYR A 477 18.44 13.27 17.37
N SER A 478 17.48 12.73 16.63
CA SER A 478 16.08 12.76 16.99
C SER A 478 15.77 11.57 17.90
N HIS A 479 14.78 11.72 18.77
CA HIS A 479 14.53 10.77 19.85
C HIS A 479 13.11 10.24 19.80
N ILE A 480 12.97 8.95 20.09
CA ILE A 480 11.70 8.28 20.33
C ILE A 480 11.68 7.97 21.81
N TYR A 481 10.59 8.32 22.49
CA TYR A 481 10.35 8.05 23.89
C TYR A 481 9.22 7.03 24.05
N ILE A 482 9.27 6.24 25.11
CA ILE A 482 8.23 5.29 25.50
C ILE A 482 7.65 5.68 26.86
N TRP A 483 6.33 5.60 27.00
CA TRP A 483 5.64 5.85 28.26
C TRP A 483 5.83 4.69 29.23
N LEU A 484 6.54 4.94 30.33
CA LEU A 484 6.80 3.95 31.38
C LEU A 484 6.71 4.59 32.77
N ARG A 485 5.90 3.99 33.64
CA ARG A 485 5.76 4.41 35.05
C ARG A 485 5.31 5.88 35.22
N GLY A 486 4.45 6.36 34.33
CA GLY A 486 3.86 7.71 34.43
C GLY A 486 4.69 8.83 33.80
N SER A 487 5.73 8.51 33.03
CA SER A 487 6.51 9.48 32.27
C SER A 487 7.09 8.88 30.98
N PHE A 488 7.42 9.74 30.02
CA PHE A 488 8.16 9.36 28.82
C PHE A 488 9.65 9.17 29.14
N GLN A 489 10.21 8.05 28.72
CA GLN A 489 11.61 7.68 28.88
C GLN A 489 12.22 7.39 27.51
N LEU A 490 13.50 7.72 27.31
CA LEU A 490 14.16 7.52 26.01
C LEU A 490 14.11 6.04 25.63
N PHE A 491 13.56 5.76 24.44
CA PHE A 491 13.47 4.44 23.85
C PHE A 491 14.57 4.23 22.80
N GLN A 492 14.70 5.17 21.87
CA GLN A 492 15.66 5.08 20.78
C GLN A 492 16.13 6.47 20.33
N SER A 493 17.40 6.56 19.92
CA SER A 493 17.97 7.72 19.25
C SER A 493 18.23 7.38 17.78
N ILE A 494 17.79 8.24 16.86
CA ILE A 494 17.97 8.07 15.42
C ILE A 494 18.75 9.28 14.88
N PRO A 495 19.87 9.07 14.17
CA PRO A 495 20.59 10.18 13.54
C PRO A 495 19.74 10.77 12.41
N THR A 496 19.55 12.08 12.46
CA THR A 496 18.70 12.83 11.51
C THR A 496 19.40 14.09 11.02
N PHE A 497 18.88 14.69 9.96
CA PHE A 497 19.50 15.81 9.26
C PHE A 497 18.50 16.95 9.09
N GLY A 498 18.49 17.85 10.07
CA GLY A 498 17.49 18.91 10.14
C GLY A 498 16.08 18.31 10.11
N ALA A 499 15.80 17.34 10.99
CA ALA A 499 14.49 16.70 11.07
C ALA A 499 13.40 17.76 11.23
N ALA A 500 12.46 17.80 10.29
CA ALA A 500 11.37 18.77 10.28
C ALA A 500 10.06 18.17 10.78
N ASP A 501 9.88 16.86 10.55
CA ASP A 501 8.62 16.16 10.79
C ASP A 501 8.87 14.65 10.98
N TRP A 502 8.00 14.02 11.78
CA TRP A 502 7.85 12.58 11.93
C TRP A 502 6.43 12.15 11.59
N GLU A 503 6.28 11.19 10.68
CA GLU A 503 4.97 10.65 10.31
C GLU A 503 4.89 9.16 10.63
N VAL A 504 3.86 8.76 11.39
CA VAL A 504 3.62 7.36 11.76
C VAL A 504 2.47 6.78 10.97
N PHE A 505 2.71 5.63 10.33
CA PHE A 505 1.66 4.96 9.57
C PHE A 505 1.76 3.44 9.65
N CYS A 506 0.65 2.79 9.37
CA CYS A 506 0.53 1.33 9.39
C CYS A 506 0.08 0.81 8.03
N ILE A 507 0.70 -0.27 7.57
CA ILE A 507 0.28 -1.01 6.37
C ILE A 507 0.06 -2.47 6.76
N GLY A 508 -1.21 -2.85 6.92
CA GLY A 508 -1.56 -4.10 7.58
C GLY A 508 -1.09 -4.08 9.03
N ASP A 509 -0.36 -5.12 9.44
CA ASP A 509 0.18 -5.24 10.81
C ASP A 509 1.59 -4.62 10.96
N ARG A 510 2.13 -4.00 9.91
CA ARG A 510 3.47 -3.40 9.90
C ARG A 510 3.38 -1.93 10.29
N VAL A 511 4.25 -1.52 11.22
CA VAL A 511 4.32 -0.14 11.73
C VAL A 511 5.56 0.54 11.18
N PHE A 512 5.38 1.71 10.61
CA PHE A 512 6.45 2.51 10.02
C PHE A 512 6.49 3.91 10.64
N LEU A 513 7.65 4.52 10.54
CA LEU A 513 7.93 5.88 10.99
C LEU A 513 8.81 6.56 9.93
N ALA A 514 8.31 7.61 9.29
CA ALA A 514 9.05 8.40 8.30
C ALA A 514 9.58 9.69 8.92
N VAL A 515 10.82 10.06 8.62
CA VAL A 515 11.38 11.38 8.97
C VAL A 515 11.53 12.25 7.74
N ALA A 516 11.09 13.50 7.84
CA ALA A 516 11.39 14.54 6.86
C ALA A 516 12.75 15.19 7.20
N ASN A 517 13.79 14.88 6.42
CA ASN A 517 15.09 15.52 6.57
C ASN A 517 15.16 16.76 5.68
N SER A 518 15.30 17.95 6.29
CA SER A 518 15.24 19.21 5.55
C SER A 518 16.60 19.69 5.01
N HIS A 519 17.68 19.54 5.78
CA HIS A 519 19.00 19.98 5.32
C HIS A 519 20.13 19.43 6.20
N SER A 520 21.34 19.36 5.62
CA SER A 520 22.54 18.87 6.31
C SER A 520 23.61 19.96 6.45
N TYR A 521 23.33 20.93 7.31
CA TYR A 521 24.26 22.00 7.70
C TYR A 521 25.13 21.63 8.92
N ASP A 522 26.41 22.04 8.88
CA ASP A 522 27.40 21.89 9.95
C ASP A 522 28.38 23.07 9.92
N SER A 523 28.52 23.81 11.03
CA SER A 523 29.37 24.99 11.11
C SER A 523 30.87 24.70 11.00
N GLU A 524 31.31 23.47 11.28
CA GLU A 524 32.74 23.10 11.32
C GLU A 524 33.28 22.60 9.99
N MET A 525 32.42 22.36 9.00
CA MET A 525 32.79 21.78 7.71
C MET A 525 32.61 22.77 6.55
N PRO A 526 33.52 22.79 5.56
CA PRO A 526 33.30 23.50 4.30
C PRO A 526 32.01 23.00 3.65
N ALA A 527 31.16 23.95 3.27
CA ALA A 527 29.87 23.68 2.66
C ALA A 527 29.95 22.71 1.46
N PRO A 528 29.34 21.50 1.51
CA PRO A 528 29.05 20.77 0.28
C PRO A 528 28.10 21.60 -0.61
N SER A 529 28.18 21.40 -1.92
CA SER A 529 27.44 22.20 -2.91
C SER A 529 25.91 22.03 -2.86
N ASN A 530 25.38 21.02 -2.17
CA ASN A 530 23.94 20.77 -2.09
C ASN A 530 23.49 20.33 -0.69
N PHE A 531 23.09 21.29 0.13
CA PHE A 531 22.65 21.08 1.52
C PHE A 531 21.22 20.57 1.66
N TYR A 532 20.39 20.80 0.65
CA TYR A 532 18.93 20.64 0.73
C TYR A 532 18.45 19.40 -0.02
N ALA A 533 19.21 18.87 -0.98
CA ALA A 533 18.96 17.55 -1.54
C ALA A 533 19.53 16.47 -0.62
N ILE A 534 18.65 15.82 0.14
CA ILE A 534 19.02 14.83 1.14
C ILE A 534 17.98 13.72 1.22
N ASN A 535 18.42 12.53 1.65
CA ASN A 535 17.51 11.42 1.88
C ASN A 535 16.68 11.68 3.13
N SER A 536 15.36 11.64 2.96
CA SER A 536 14.41 11.37 4.03
C SER A 536 14.29 9.85 4.20
N SER A 537 14.10 9.39 5.43
CA SER A 537 14.23 7.97 5.76
C SER A 537 12.93 7.42 6.34
N ILE A 538 12.54 6.23 5.91
CA ILE A 538 11.44 5.45 6.46
C ILE A 538 12.05 4.33 7.30
N TYR A 539 11.55 4.16 8.51
CA TYR A 539 11.93 3.11 9.44
C TYR A 539 10.74 2.17 9.65
N GLU A 540 11.03 0.88 9.83
CA GLU A 540 10.05 -0.15 10.17
C GLU A 540 10.33 -0.67 11.58
N LEU A 541 9.28 -0.87 12.36
CA LEU A 541 9.39 -1.51 13.66
C LEU A 541 9.78 -2.98 13.51
N ASN A 542 10.97 -3.34 13.98
CA ASN A 542 11.33 -4.73 14.17
C ASN A 542 10.91 -5.16 15.58
N ILE A 543 9.80 -5.89 15.68
CA ILE A 543 9.22 -6.34 16.96
C ILE A 543 10.21 -7.22 17.75
N THR A 544 10.95 -8.09 17.06
CA THR A 544 11.94 -8.99 17.68
C THR A 544 13.13 -8.22 18.24
N ALA A 545 13.61 -7.22 17.50
CA ALA A 545 14.71 -6.37 17.93
C ALA A 545 14.26 -5.21 18.87
N GLN A 546 12.96 -5.02 19.04
CA GLN A 546 12.35 -3.95 19.83
C GLN A 546 12.90 -2.57 19.47
N MET A 547 13.03 -2.28 18.18
CA MET A 547 13.54 -1.00 17.69
C MET A 547 13.07 -0.72 16.27
N PHE A 548 13.05 0.56 15.90
CA PHE A 548 12.85 0.99 14.53
C PHE A 548 14.15 0.81 13.75
N VAL A 549 14.08 0.08 12.64
CA VAL A 549 15.20 -0.18 11.75
C VAL A 549 14.93 0.51 10.42
N LYS A 550 15.95 1.13 9.84
CA LYS A 550 15.80 1.82 8.56
C LYS A 550 15.30 0.82 7.50
N PHE A 551 14.16 1.14 6.90
CA PHE A 551 13.50 0.37 5.86
C PHE A 551 13.88 0.89 4.47
N GLN A 552 13.80 2.21 4.27
CA GLN A 552 14.04 2.83 2.96
C GLN A 552 14.56 4.26 3.11
N ASP A 553 15.41 4.70 2.18
CA ASP A 553 15.77 6.10 1.99
C ASP A 553 15.14 6.61 0.69
N LEU A 554 14.55 7.80 0.74
CA LEU A 554 13.95 8.50 -0.39
C LEU A 554 14.65 9.84 -0.56
N LEU A 555 15.18 10.12 -1.75
CA LEU A 555 15.77 11.42 -2.04
C LEU A 555 14.69 12.50 -2.04
N THR A 556 14.89 13.52 -1.22
CA THR A 556 13.97 14.64 -1.02
C THR A 556 14.72 15.96 -1.08
N TYR A 557 13.97 17.07 -1.20
CA TYR A 557 14.51 18.41 -1.35
C TYR A 557 13.91 19.33 -0.30
N SER A 558 14.64 19.53 0.80
CA SER A 558 14.15 20.22 1.99
C SER A 558 12.74 19.73 2.36
N ALA A 559 12.61 18.44 2.62
CA ALA A 559 11.37 17.86 3.11
C ALA A 559 10.99 18.52 4.44
N LEU A 560 9.78 19.07 4.51
CA LEU A 560 9.26 19.71 5.72
C LEU A 560 8.15 18.92 6.40
N ASP A 561 7.55 17.96 5.69
CA ASP A 561 6.37 17.23 6.13
C ASP A 561 6.19 15.95 5.29
N TRP A 562 5.65 14.90 5.93
CA TRP A 562 5.15 13.66 5.35
C TRP A 562 3.70 13.43 5.75
N GLU A 563 2.84 13.16 4.79
CA GLU A 563 1.44 12.83 5.09
C GLU A 563 1.08 11.46 4.51
N PHE A 564 0.55 10.57 5.35
CA PHE A 564 0.07 9.25 4.94
C PHE A 564 -1.42 9.26 4.58
N PHE A 565 -1.77 8.63 3.46
CA PHE A 565 -3.17 8.43 3.10
C PHE A 565 -3.39 7.13 2.34
N SER A 566 -4.65 6.69 2.28
CA SER A 566 -5.04 5.49 1.55
C SER A 566 -6.18 5.77 0.58
N VAL A 567 -6.15 5.08 -0.56
CA VAL A 567 -7.21 5.11 -1.58
C VAL A 567 -7.58 3.68 -1.91
N GLY A 568 -8.78 3.26 -1.48
CA GLY A 568 -9.16 1.85 -1.50
C GLY A 568 -8.21 1.02 -0.65
N ASP A 569 -7.55 0.05 -1.28
CA ASP A 569 -6.55 -0.82 -0.62
C ASP A 569 -5.11 -0.33 -0.82
N ASP A 570 -4.90 0.72 -1.63
CA ASP A 570 -3.58 1.24 -1.91
C ASP A 570 -3.18 2.28 -0.86
N SER A 571 -1.95 2.17 -0.36
CA SER A 571 -1.35 3.09 0.62
C SER A 571 -0.35 4.03 -0.05
N PHE A 572 -0.35 5.29 0.37
CA PHE A 572 0.45 6.36 -0.21
C PHE A 572 1.09 7.23 0.88
N LEU A 573 2.22 7.83 0.54
CA LEU A 573 2.87 8.90 1.30
C LEU A 573 3.07 10.09 0.37
N VAL A 574 2.81 11.31 0.83
CA VAL A 574 3.19 12.53 0.12
C VAL A 574 4.23 13.31 0.91
N VAL A 575 5.27 13.81 0.23
CA VAL A 575 6.29 14.66 0.85
C VAL A 575 6.12 16.13 0.46
N ALA A 576 6.23 17.03 1.44
CA ALA A 576 6.36 18.47 1.20
C ALA A 576 7.81 18.85 0.88
N ASN A 577 8.21 18.74 -0.40
CA ASN A 577 9.49 19.29 -0.83
C ASN A 577 9.39 20.82 -0.95
N SER A 578 10.17 21.54 -0.13
CA SER A 578 10.04 22.99 -0.04
C SER A 578 11.05 23.76 -0.87
N PHE A 579 12.31 23.29 -0.93
CA PHE A 579 13.42 24.05 -1.50
C PHE A 579 14.55 23.10 -1.96
N ASP A 580 15.05 23.30 -3.18
CA ASP A 580 16.08 22.44 -3.78
C ASP A 580 17.52 22.99 -3.66
N GLY A 581 17.68 24.14 -3.01
CA GLY A 581 18.94 24.89 -2.95
C GLY A 581 18.98 26.11 -3.87
N PHE A 582 18.07 26.21 -4.84
CA PHE A 582 18.01 27.28 -5.83
C PHE A 582 16.64 27.97 -5.86
N THR A 583 15.55 27.21 -5.80
CA THR A 583 14.17 27.70 -5.93
C THR A 583 13.23 27.02 -4.95
N PHE A 584 12.13 27.72 -4.62
CA PHE A 584 11.00 27.15 -3.86
C PHE A 584 9.96 26.50 -4.77
N SER A 585 10.09 26.60 -6.09
CA SER A 585 9.20 25.93 -7.05
C SER A 585 9.64 24.48 -7.24
N VAL A 586 9.40 23.65 -6.22
CA VAL A 586 9.82 22.25 -6.17
C VAL A 586 8.60 21.35 -6.14
N ASN A 587 8.65 20.24 -6.88
CA ASN A 587 7.56 19.27 -6.87
C ASN A 587 7.52 18.51 -5.54
N SER A 588 6.36 18.52 -4.90
CA SER A 588 6.00 17.49 -3.91
C SER A 588 5.79 16.16 -4.64
N ILE A 589 6.04 15.04 -3.96
CA ILE A 589 6.00 13.71 -4.59
C ILE A 589 5.05 12.82 -3.79
N ILE A 590 4.10 12.19 -4.47
CA ILE A 590 3.31 11.09 -3.92
C ILE A 590 4.04 9.80 -4.24
N TYR A 591 4.34 9.02 -3.22
CA TYR A 591 4.86 7.66 -3.31
C TYR A 591 3.75 6.66 -3.04
N ARG A 592 3.70 5.59 -3.83
CA ARG A 592 2.80 4.45 -3.66
C ARG A 592 3.54 3.28 -3.05
N TRP A 593 2.91 2.62 -2.09
CA TRP A 593 3.39 1.37 -1.52
C TRP A 593 3.31 0.21 -2.52
N GLN A 594 4.41 -0.52 -2.70
CA GLN A 594 4.55 -1.67 -3.63
C GLN A 594 5.05 -2.94 -2.92
N GLY A 595 4.81 -3.07 -1.61
CA GLY A 595 5.20 -4.26 -0.84
C GLY A 595 6.71 -4.38 -0.64
N TYR A 596 7.35 -5.36 -1.28
CA TYR A 596 8.80 -5.60 -1.11
C TYR A 596 9.66 -4.46 -1.70
N GLU A 597 9.18 -3.79 -2.75
CA GLU A 597 9.87 -2.64 -3.35
C GLU A 597 9.77 -1.36 -2.49
N GLY A 598 8.98 -1.39 -1.41
CA GLY A 598 8.73 -0.24 -0.56
C GLY A 598 7.89 0.82 -1.25
N PHE A 599 8.20 2.09 -0.99
CA PHE A 599 7.54 3.24 -1.58
C PHE A 599 8.19 3.66 -2.89
N VAL A 600 7.40 3.80 -3.95
CA VAL A 600 7.87 4.20 -5.28
C VAL A 600 7.09 5.43 -5.74
N ALA A 601 7.77 6.42 -6.32
CA ALA A 601 7.14 7.65 -6.79
C ALA A 601 6.03 7.34 -7.83
N ALA A 602 4.84 7.88 -7.59
CA ALA A 602 3.65 7.67 -8.40
C ALA A 602 3.19 8.97 -9.09
N HIS A 603 3.23 10.10 -8.38
CA HIS A 603 2.83 11.40 -8.92
C HIS A 603 3.79 12.51 -8.47
N HIS A 604 3.99 13.49 -9.34
CA HIS A 604 4.72 14.72 -9.04
C HIS A 604 3.75 15.89 -9.06
N LEU A 605 3.65 16.59 -7.93
CA LEU A 605 2.74 17.70 -7.73
C LEU A 605 3.51 19.02 -7.75
N PRO A 606 3.26 19.91 -8.73
CA PRO A 606 3.90 21.21 -8.76
C PRO A 606 3.45 22.06 -7.57
N THR A 607 4.38 22.29 -6.64
CA THR A 607 4.14 23.08 -5.43
C THR A 607 5.13 24.24 -5.33
N LEU A 608 4.76 25.26 -4.55
CA LEU A 608 5.59 26.44 -4.31
C LEU A 608 5.84 26.60 -2.81
N GLY A 609 7.05 26.29 -2.37
CA GLY A 609 7.45 26.35 -0.97
C GLY A 609 6.49 25.56 -0.08
N CYS A 610 6.17 24.34 -0.51
CA CYS A 610 5.28 23.45 0.22
C CYS A 610 5.84 23.26 1.62
N ARG A 611 4.96 23.32 2.63
CA ARG A 611 5.39 23.15 4.01
C ARG A 611 4.64 22.05 4.75
N ASP A 612 3.41 21.78 4.34
CA ASP A 612 2.51 20.91 5.06
C ASP A 612 1.44 20.34 4.12
N TRP A 613 1.06 19.08 4.33
CA TRP A 613 0.05 18.31 3.62
C TRP A 613 -0.96 17.72 4.59
N GLU A 614 -2.23 17.78 4.22
CA GLU A 614 -3.31 17.21 5.01
C GLU A 614 -4.24 16.40 4.13
N ALA A 615 -4.46 15.13 4.46
CA ALA A 615 -5.43 14.28 3.76
C ALA A 615 -6.79 14.32 4.44
N PHE A 616 -7.84 14.51 3.65
CA PHE A 616 -9.20 14.53 4.20
C PHE A 616 -10.26 13.96 3.25
N HIS A 617 -11.36 13.53 3.86
CA HIS A 617 -12.43 12.84 3.19
C HIS A 617 -13.77 13.56 3.40
N THR A 618 -14.59 13.57 2.36
CA THR A 618 -15.97 14.05 2.43
C THR A 618 -16.90 13.03 1.76
N SER A 619 -18.21 13.24 1.84
CA SER A 619 -19.17 12.45 1.08
C SER A 619 -19.00 12.54 -0.43
N GLU A 620 -18.30 13.57 -0.94
CA GLU A 620 -18.12 13.84 -2.37
C GLU A 620 -16.77 13.30 -2.91
N GLY A 621 -15.90 12.80 -2.04
CA GLY A 621 -14.61 12.21 -2.39
C GLY A 621 -13.50 12.47 -1.38
N SER A 622 -12.29 12.04 -1.75
CA SER A 622 -11.04 12.24 -1.00
C SER A 622 -10.24 13.39 -1.59
N TYR A 623 -9.53 14.10 -0.72
CA TYR A 623 -8.83 15.33 -1.04
C TYR A 623 -7.49 15.41 -0.30
N LEU A 624 -6.56 16.19 -0.85
CA LEU A 624 -5.35 16.65 -0.18
C LEU A 624 -5.40 18.18 -0.10
N LEU A 625 -4.92 18.77 0.99
CA LEU A 625 -4.67 20.20 1.11
C LEU A 625 -3.19 20.41 1.35
N TYR A 626 -2.54 21.31 0.60
CA TYR A 626 -1.19 21.74 0.93
C TYR A 626 -1.11 23.21 1.29
N SER A 627 -0.16 23.55 2.16
CA SER A 627 0.18 24.92 2.53
C SER A 627 1.38 25.46 1.75
N SER A 628 1.36 26.77 1.44
CA SER A 628 2.52 27.46 0.86
C SER A 628 3.11 28.47 1.83
N ALA A 629 4.41 28.34 2.09
CA ALA A 629 5.20 29.30 2.86
C ALA A 629 5.71 30.49 2.01
N LYS A 630 5.30 30.61 0.74
CA LYS A 630 5.82 31.60 -0.22
C LYS A 630 4.76 32.45 -0.89
N GLU A 631 3.50 32.06 -0.80
CA GLU A 631 2.37 32.85 -1.29
C GLU A 631 1.19 32.75 -0.32
N PRO A 632 0.30 33.77 -0.30
CA PRO A 632 -0.94 33.74 0.48
C PRO A 632 -2.01 32.87 -0.20
N LEU A 633 -1.61 31.68 -0.62
CA LEU A 633 -2.43 30.72 -1.33
C LEU A 633 -2.08 29.31 -0.87
N SER A 634 -3.10 28.56 -0.47
CA SER A 634 -3.04 27.11 -0.28
C SER A 634 -3.93 26.46 -1.34
N LYS A 635 -3.74 25.17 -1.64
CA LYS A 635 -4.61 24.50 -2.63
C LYS A 635 -5.15 23.18 -2.11
N VAL A 636 -6.43 22.97 -2.39
CA VAL A 636 -7.10 21.69 -2.26
C VAL A 636 -6.99 20.97 -3.59
N LEU A 637 -6.57 19.72 -3.53
CA LEU A 637 -6.50 18.79 -4.64
C LEU A 637 -7.51 17.67 -4.42
N LYS A 638 -8.17 17.21 -5.48
CA LYS A 638 -9.10 16.08 -5.43
C LYS A 638 -8.42 14.81 -5.94
N LEU A 639 -8.54 13.74 -5.17
CA LEU A 639 -8.05 12.41 -5.53
C LEU A 639 -9.11 11.75 -6.42
N LYS A 640 -8.79 11.54 -7.71
CA LYS A 640 -9.69 10.87 -8.64
C LYS A 640 -9.47 9.37 -8.61
N THR A 641 -10.57 8.66 -8.41
CA THR A 641 -10.57 7.20 -8.30
C THR A 641 -11.33 6.55 -9.45
N THR A 642 -10.88 5.35 -9.84
CA THR A 642 -11.49 4.52 -10.89
C THR A 642 -12.01 3.20 -10.35
#